data_AF-A0A1Y3WAU9-F1
#
_entry.id   AF-A0A1Y3WAU9-F1
#
_cell.length_a   1.000
_cell.length_b   1.000
_cell.length_c   1.000
_cell.angle_alpha   90.00
_cell.angle_beta   90.00
_cell.angle_gamma   90.00
#
_symmetry.space_group_name_H-M   'P 1'
#
loop_
_entity.id
_entity.type
_entity.pdbx_description
1 polymer ?
#
loop_
_entity_poly.entity_id
_entity_poly.type
_entity_poly.pdbx_seq_one_letter_code
_entity_poly.pdbx_strand_id
1 'polypeptide(L)'
;MRKMMKCAAAWVLAFAVALTAVPVSYAEDSTGNPESEYTVPYEVVEEENAVDQESQNDLAGQAQQNPDSVNESTTETEADETLGGAGEEDSQQQTPSEEEGQTENPAAESEEQTQPAEEAQAEAVQQQTEADVQEKAALENEQEAVLPELTYRTHVQDIGWQSWKKDGEMAGTSGLYKRLEAIELKLSKSDYEGSIEYQTHVQNIGWQGWKRDGQLSGTQARALRLEAIRIRLTGEIAEYYDIYYRVHIQNYGWLPYVKNGAAAGSEAFGLRLEGIEVKLVKKDEGTAPAVGYGFLKNVLYYSGHVQTLGNVKEVKSGSVLGTVGQYKRMEALSVRLKGMDGYASGNIRYQAHVQNIGWQGWKQNGSSAGTTGKALRLEAVQIQLDGEIAQIYDVYYRVHVQNYGWLGWAKNGAVSGTSGFGYRMEAIQIQLVPKGWKAPGSTAHAYLKNYTNNDLTYSGHVQNVGNVAAVKGGATLGTVGKGRRLEGFSINLNDSADGLAKGSIQYRAHVQDIGWQGWKQEGTLAGTTGQGKRMEAVQIRLTGELASYYHVYYRVHSQYFGWLGWAKDGESAGTSSLSLRIEAIQIKLVPKKDSQSAYQTGKAYYNTYRYQNPKQYLQIRHVQKTLSGGGYNLSRGYMGLKVWYVQRKLGLSGRRAIMDSTTINAVRNYQRRNGLSATGVVDLATWKKMGYSESAWYHLGAYASPLKTNPASTRSDCIEAMISTAYQYLGNPYIIGASGDPNHGLDCSGLVMQALYSAGIDPAPVSPIRHSRPGYEYECRNLWNLPMKHVPYSQRQRGDLIFYKSANGTIIHVAIYLGNNRVIESWPNKVVVWPVQNSHRSLIAGVARPFV
;
A
#
# COMPACT_ATOMS: atom_id res chain seq x y z
N MET A 1 -19.01 10.33 -75.90
CA MET A 1 -18.53 11.71 -76.16
C MET A 1 -17.73 12.17 -74.94
N ARG A 2 -16.45 12.52 -75.14
CA ARG A 2 -15.83 13.85 -74.88
C ARG A 2 -15.71 14.18 -73.38
N LYS A 3 -14.49 14.10 -72.80
CA LYS A 3 -13.37 15.10 -72.81
C LYS A 3 -13.67 16.28 -71.87
N MET A 4 -12.76 16.91 -71.12
CA MET A 4 -11.30 16.80 -70.84
C MET A 4 -11.07 17.61 -69.52
N MET A 5 -10.23 17.26 -68.54
CA MET A 5 -8.75 17.19 -68.49
C MET A 5 -8.04 18.57 -68.31
N LYS A 6 -7.18 18.70 -67.28
CA LYS A 6 -6.15 19.75 -66.98
C LYS A 6 -6.70 21.11 -66.46
N CYS A 7 -6.08 21.92 -65.58
CA CYS A 7 -4.87 22.02 -64.72
C CYS A 7 -4.93 23.46 -64.09
N ALA A 8 -4.28 23.92 -63.01
CA ALA A 8 -3.33 23.37 -62.02
C ALA A 8 -3.19 24.30 -60.77
N ALA A 9 -2.47 23.82 -59.75
CA ALA A 9 -1.55 24.53 -58.82
C ALA A 9 -2.00 25.30 -57.54
N ALA A 10 -1.54 24.75 -56.39
CA ALA A 10 -0.85 25.42 -55.26
C ALA A 10 -1.63 26.18 -54.15
N TRP A 11 -0.87 26.56 -53.10
CA TRP A 11 -1.19 27.23 -51.80
C TRP A 11 -1.64 26.36 -50.61
N VAL A 12 -1.24 26.59 -49.34
CA VAL A 12 0.05 27.02 -48.72
C VAL A 12 -0.02 26.82 -47.17
N LEU A 13 1.15 26.60 -46.53
CA LEU A 13 1.55 26.59 -45.09
C LEU A 13 0.56 26.45 -43.90
N ALA A 14 1.11 25.87 -42.82
CA ALA A 14 0.55 25.79 -41.46
C ALA A 14 0.72 27.09 -40.63
N PHE A 15 0.00 27.20 -39.50
CA PHE A 15 0.53 27.85 -38.28
C PHE A 15 -0.18 27.36 -37.00
N ALA A 16 0.51 27.49 -35.85
CA ALA A 16 0.04 27.10 -34.52
C ALA A 16 -0.64 28.25 -33.75
N VAL A 17 -1.38 27.93 -32.68
CA VAL A 17 -1.90 28.90 -31.70
C VAL A 17 -1.63 28.39 -30.28
N ALA A 18 -1.15 29.29 -29.41
CA ALA A 18 -0.81 29.03 -28.01
C ALA A 18 -1.98 29.40 -27.06
N LEU A 19 -2.01 28.78 -25.87
CA LEU A 19 -2.86 29.24 -24.76
C LEU A 19 -2.11 30.23 -23.86
N THR A 20 -2.78 31.31 -23.49
CA THR A 20 -2.42 32.20 -22.36
C THR A 20 -3.59 32.29 -21.38
N ALA A 21 -3.28 32.51 -20.10
CA ALA A 21 -4.24 32.53 -18.99
C ALA A 21 -4.60 33.98 -18.55
N VAL A 22 -5.01 34.13 -17.27
CA VAL A 22 -5.31 35.37 -16.51
C VAL A 22 -6.85 35.69 -16.45
N PRO A 23 -7.40 36.14 -15.30
CA PRO A 23 -8.62 35.53 -14.74
C PRO A 23 -9.81 36.51 -14.56
N VAL A 24 -10.89 36.04 -13.89
CA VAL A 24 -12.03 36.87 -13.50
C VAL A 24 -12.31 36.75 -12.00
N SER A 25 -12.36 37.90 -11.32
CA SER A 25 -12.87 38.11 -9.96
C SER A 25 -14.39 38.28 -9.97
N TYR A 26 -15.08 37.85 -8.92
CA TYR A 26 -16.49 38.17 -8.71
C TYR A 26 -16.69 39.04 -7.47
N ALA A 27 -17.53 40.06 -7.59
CA ALA A 27 -17.94 40.97 -6.52
C ALA A 27 -19.39 40.71 -6.10
N GLU A 28 -19.76 41.26 -4.95
CA GLU A 28 -21.09 41.18 -4.33
C GLU A 28 -22.12 42.04 -5.10
N ASP A 29 -23.39 41.61 -5.16
CA ASP A 29 -24.47 42.22 -4.36
C ASP A 29 -25.74 41.33 -4.37
N SER A 30 -26.68 41.70 -3.52
CA SER A 30 -27.89 41.05 -3.03
C SER A 30 -29.12 41.20 -3.94
N THR A 31 -30.11 40.30 -3.78
CA THR A 31 -31.52 40.60 -3.40
C THR A 31 -32.43 39.36 -3.50
N GLY A 32 -33.45 39.29 -2.65
CA GLY A 32 -34.70 38.53 -2.94
C GLY A 32 -34.83 37.09 -2.40
N ASN A 33 -35.35 36.95 -1.17
CA ASN A 33 -36.11 35.76 -0.73
C ASN A 33 -37.61 36.00 -1.06
N PRO A 34 -38.45 34.98 -1.30
CA PRO A 34 -39.20 34.41 -0.17
C PRO A 34 -39.44 32.88 -0.18
N GLU A 35 -39.33 32.33 1.02
CA GLU A 35 -40.14 31.27 1.67
C GLU A 35 -40.86 30.19 0.85
N SER A 36 -40.58 28.93 1.21
CA SER A 36 -41.65 27.97 1.59
C SER A 36 -41.14 26.98 2.64
N GLU A 37 -41.77 26.97 3.82
CA GLU A 37 -41.53 25.95 4.85
C GLU A 37 -42.34 24.68 4.56
N TYR A 38 -41.80 23.52 4.93
CA TYR A 38 -42.56 22.28 5.04
C TYR A 38 -42.12 21.53 6.30
N THR A 39 -42.97 21.55 7.33
CA THR A 39 -42.74 20.87 8.61
C THR A 39 -43.62 19.62 8.71
N VAL A 40 -43.05 18.55 9.26
CA VAL A 40 -43.80 17.47 9.93
C VAL A 40 -42.97 16.96 11.12
N PRO A 41 -43.61 16.58 12.23
CA PRO A 41 -42.96 16.46 13.54
C PRO A 41 -42.32 15.09 13.78
N TYR A 42 -41.44 15.03 14.77
CA TYR A 42 -41.02 13.77 15.40
C TYR A 42 -41.47 13.77 16.85
N GLU A 43 -42.24 12.75 17.24
CA GLU A 43 -42.75 12.61 18.61
C GLU A 43 -41.66 12.15 19.58
N VAL A 44 -41.86 12.52 20.85
CA VAL A 44 -41.02 12.09 21.97
C VAL A 44 -41.54 10.75 22.46
N VAL A 45 -40.65 9.77 22.60
CA VAL A 45 -40.93 8.55 23.38
C VAL A 45 -39.90 8.47 24.50
N GLU A 46 -40.39 8.44 25.74
CA GLU A 46 -39.57 8.20 26.92
C GLU A 46 -39.30 6.68 27.04
N GLU A 47 -38.06 6.30 27.36
CA GLU A 47 -37.77 4.97 27.91
C GLU A 47 -36.97 5.13 29.21
N GLU A 48 -37.40 4.37 30.22
CA GLU A 48 -36.97 4.53 31.62
C GLU A 48 -35.64 3.83 31.93
N ASN A 49 -35.03 4.22 33.05
CA ASN A 49 -33.82 3.58 33.56
C ASN A 49 -34.14 2.20 34.16
N ALA A 50 -33.45 1.15 33.71
CA ALA A 50 -33.31 -0.09 34.46
C ALA A 50 -31.89 -0.16 35.08
N VAL A 51 -31.83 -0.63 36.32
CA VAL A 51 -30.60 -0.70 37.14
C VAL A 51 -30.13 -2.14 37.21
N ASP A 52 -28.87 -2.40 36.87
CA ASP A 52 -28.20 -3.66 37.20
C ASP A 52 -27.19 -3.47 38.34
N GLN A 53 -27.38 -4.24 39.41
CA GLN A 53 -26.47 -4.31 40.56
C GLN A 53 -25.66 -5.62 40.56
N GLU A 54 -24.59 -5.59 41.34
CA GLU A 54 -23.62 -6.66 41.53
C GLU A 54 -24.24 -7.94 42.10
N SER A 55 -23.62 -9.09 41.80
CA SER A 55 -23.53 -10.18 42.77
C SER A 55 -22.22 -10.97 42.60
N GLN A 56 -21.55 -11.23 43.72
CA GLN A 56 -20.49 -12.22 43.87
C GLN A 56 -20.98 -13.29 44.85
N ASN A 57 -20.61 -14.56 44.62
CA ASN A 57 -20.33 -15.60 45.63
C ASN A 57 -21.49 -16.01 46.61
N ASP A 58 -21.54 -17.22 47.18
CA ASP A 58 -20.57 -18.32 47.22
C ASP A 58 -21.25 -19.70 47.52
N LEU A 59 -20.53 -20.78 47.17
CA LEU A 59 -20.39 -22.09 47.83
C LEU A 59 -21.55 -23.09 48.14
N ALA A 60 -21.17 -24.36 47.90
CA ALA A 60 -21.53 -25.64 48.54
C ALA A 60 -22.44 -26.61 47.74
N GLY A 61 -22.04 -27.87 47.47
CA GLY A 61 -20.73 -28.52 47.65
C GLY A 61 -20.71 -30.04 47.37
N GLN A 62 -19.50 -30.60 47.19
CA GLN A 62 -19.06 -31.99 47.49
C GLN A 62 -19.78 -33.22 46.84
N ALA A 63 -19.11 -34.35 46.53
CA ALA A 63 -17.69 -34.71 46.38
C ALA A 63 -17.53 -36.15 45.81
N GLN A 64 -16.28 -36.57 45.58
CA GLN A 64 -15.76 -37.97 45.46
C GLN A 64 -15.83 -38.65 44.06
N GLN A 65 -14.83 -39.44 43.61
CA GLN A 65 -13.53 -39.82 44.22
C GLN A 65 -12.47 -40.31 43.19
N ASN A 66 -11.21 -39.86 43.38
CA ASN A 66 -9.94 -40.63 43.37
C ASN A 66 -9.35 -41.29 42.07
N PRO A 67 -8.02 -41.62 42.07
CA PRO A 67 -7.11 -41.22 40.98
C PRO A 67 -6.12 -42.33 40.53
N ASP A 68 -5.07 -41.96 39.78
CA ASP A 68 -3.65 -42.42 39.85
C ASP A 68 -2.89 -42.02 38.55
N SER A 69 -1.55 -41.97 38.44
CA SER A 69 -0.46 -41.58 39.37
C SER A 69 0.89 -41.44 38.59
N VAL A 70 1.91 -40.79 39.20
CA VAL A 70 3.38 -40.88 38.95
C VAL A 70 4.03 -40.52 37.57
N ASN A 71 4.70 -39.35 37.53
CA ASN A 71 6.16 -39.06 37.39
C ASN A 71 7.14 -39.83 36.44
N GLU A 72 8.27 -39.13 36.15
CA GLU A 72 9.58 -39.58 35.61
C GLU A 72 9.73 -39.94 34.11
N SER A 73 10.95 -40.05 33.52
CA SER A 73 12.20 -39.24 33.59
C SER A 73 13.27 -39.86 32.66
N THR A 74 14.15 -39.03 32.07
CA THR A 74 15.58 -39.31 31.68
C THR A 74 15.98 -40.47 30.74
N THR A 75 16.72 -40.07 29.68
CA THR A 75 17.98 -40.65 29.11
C THR A 75 18.15 -42.14 28.82
N GLU A 76 18.76 -42.46 27.67
CA GLU A 76 20.11 -43.09 27.62
C GLU A 76 20.78 -42.96 26.23
N THR A 77 22.09 -43.23 26.18
CA THR A 77 23.03 -43.05 25.04
C THR A 77 23.96 -44.26 24.91
N GLU A 78 24.81 -44.26 23.86
CA GLU A 78 25.95 -45.17 23.60
C GLU A 78 25.56 -46.50 22.88
N ALA A 79 26.12 -46.87 21.72
CA ALA A 79 27.52 -47.19 21.33
C ALA A 79 27.94 -48.59 21.87
N ASP A 80 28.81 -49.40 21.26
CA ASP A 80 29.64 -49.42 20.02
C ASP A 80 29.85 -50.92 19.65
N GLU A 81 30.47 -51.26 18.51
CA GLU A 81 31.56 -52.25 18.39
C GLU A 81 31.96 -52.59 16.92
N THR A 82 32.84 -51.75 16.36
CA THR A 82 34.23 -52.05 15.89
C THR A 82 34.62 -53.13 14.83
N LEU A 83 35.74 -52.81 14.12
CA LEU A 83 36.69 -53.65 13.30
C LEU A 83 36.21 -54.10 11.88
N GLY A 84 36.97 -54.05 10.77
CA GLY A 84 38.34 -53.57 10.43
C GLY A 84 39.13 -54.60 9.58
N GLY A 85 39.90 -54.31 8.52
CA GLY A 85 40.27 -53.08 7.77
C GLY A 85 41.28 -53.37 6.61
N ALA A 86 41.79 -52.32 5.91
CA ALA A 86 42.73 -52.34 4.74
C ALA A 86 42.15 -52.84 3.39
N GLY A 87 42.54 -52.34 2.20
CA GLY A 87 43.45 -51.24 1.79
C GLY A 87 43.38 -51.01 0.24
N GLU A 88 43.96 -49.90 -0.27
CA GLU A 88 44.44 -49.53 -1.65
C GLU A 88 43.86 -50.27 -2.91
N GLU A 89 43.59 -49.66 -4.08
CA GLU A 89 44.10 -48.43 -4.72
C GLU A 89 43.22 -47.95 -5.93
N ASP A 90 43.49 -46.72 -6.40
CA ASP A 90 43.41 -46.20 -7.79
C ASP A 90 42.11 -45.76 -8.55
N SER A 91 42.32 -44.71 -9.35
CA SER A 91 41.61 -44.19 -10.53
C SER A 91 40.33 -43.35 -10.36
N GLN A 92 40.53 -42.04 -10.49
CA GLN A 92 39.47 -41.05 -10.75
C GLN A 92 39.30 -40.82 -12.26
N GLN A 93 38.08 -40.54 -12.73
CA GLN A 93 37.91 -39.63 -13.89
C GLN A 93 36.54 -38.94 -13.89
N GLN A 94 36.55 -37.63 -13.64
CA GLN A 94 35.52 -36.68 -14.05
C GLN A 94 36.10 -35.82 -15.17
N THR A 95 35.32 -35.52 -16.22
CA THR A 95 35.45 -34.27 -16.98
C THR A 95 34.11 -33.84 -17.58
N PRO A 96 33.62 -32.63 -17.26
CA PRO A 96 32.58 -31.90 -17.98
C PRO A 96 33.16 -30.67 -18.72
N SER A 97 32.46 -30.15 -19.74
CA SER A 97 32.53 -28.77 -20.27
C SER A 97 31.55 -28.65 -21.48
N GLU A 98 31.20 -27.51 -22.10
CA GLU A 98 31.81 -26.16 -22.18
C GLU A 98 30.76 -25.02 -22.16
N GLU A 99 31.25 -23.80 -21.94
CA GLU A 99 30.54 -22.51 -22.08
C GLU A 99 31.26 -21.64 -23.14
N GLU A 100 30.66 -20.52 -23.55
CA GLU A 100 31.09 -19.69 -24.70
C GLU A 100 32.47 -19.01 -24.52
N GLY A 101 33.14 -18.70 -25.64
CA GLY A 101 34.41 -17.95 -25.66
C GLY A 101 34.40 -16.71 -26.56
N GLN A 102 35.40 -15.83 -26.40
CA GLN A 102 35.67 -14.75 -27.37
C GLN A 102 37.13 -14.22 -27.34
N THR A 103 37.54 -13.72 -28.53
CA THR A 103 38.59 -12.71 -28.84
C THR A 103 40.10 -13.04 -28.90
N GLU A 104 40.62 -12.90 -30.14
CA GLU A 104 41.87 -12.22 -30.60
C GLU A 104 43.29 -12.85 -30.48
N ASN A 105 43.84 -13.25 -31.65
CA ASN A 105 45.11 -12.84 -32.33
C ASN A 105 46.38 -12.38 -31.53
N PRO A 106 47.61 -12.45 -32.11
CA PRO A 106 48.14 -13.35 -33.17
C PRO A 106 49.64 -13.78 -33.00
N ALA A 107 50.15 -14.53 -34.00
CA ALA A 107 51.50 -14.44 -34.61
C ALA A 107 52.69 -15.34 -34.16
N ALA A 108 53.60 -15.51 -35.15
CA ALA A 108 54.98 -16.01 -35.16
C ALA A 108 55.26 -17.54 -35.24
N GLU A 109 55.69 -17.97 -36.44
CA GLU A 109 56.99 -18.63 -36.77
C GLU A 109 57.60 -19.63 -35.75
N SER A 110 58.09 -20.83 -36.10
CA SER A 110 58.99 -21.13 -37.22
C SER A 110 59.23 -22.65 -37.46
N GLU A 111 59.62 -22.96 -38.71
CA GLU A 111 60.69 -23.88 -39.16
C GLU A 111 60.78 -25.40 -38.79
N GLU A 112 60.80 -26.16 -39.89
CA GLU A 112 61.73 -27.25 -40.27
C GLU A 112 61.68 -28.70 -39.72
N GLN A 113 61.40 -29.59 -40.68
CA GLN A 113 62.15 -30.82 -41.03
C GLN A 113 62.49 -31.87 -39.95
N THR A 114 62.03 -33.10 -40.16
CA THR A 114 62.86 -34.12 -40.85
C THR A 114 62.08 -35.40 -41.22
N GLN A 115 62.38 -35.93 -42.41
CA GLN A 115 62.21 -37.33 -42.83
C GLN A 115 63.48 -38.12 -42.42
N PRO A 116 63.53 -39.48 -42.33
CA PRO A 116 63.28 -40.33 -43.51
C PRO A 116 62.82 -41.80 -43.34
N ALA A 117 62.34 -42.32 -44.49
CA ALA A 117 62.65 -43.61 -45.13
C ALA A 117 62.33 -45.00 -44.47
N GLU A 118 61.41 -45.68 -45.17
CA GLU A 118 61.63 -46.95 -45.92
C GLU A 118 61.37 -48.35 -45.31
N GLU A 119 60.36 -48.98 -45.94
CA GLU A 119 60.32 -50.34 -46.52
C GLU A 119 60.30 -51.61 -45.65
N ALA A 120 59.16 -52.31 -45.76
CA ALA A 120 59.13 -53.63 -46.40
C ALA A 120 57.85 -53.77 -47.25
N GLN A 121 57.98 -54.41 -48.43
CA GLN A 121 56.98 -54.40 -49.50
C GLN A 121 56.10 -55.67 -49.52
N ALA A 122 55.08 -55.62 -50.40
CA ALA A 122 54.61 -56.70 -51.30
C ALA A 122 53.19 -57.26 -51.09
N GLU A 123 52.65 -57.75 -52.23
CA GLU A 123 51.40 -58.52 -52.40
C GLU A 123 50.05 -57.80 -52.22
N ALA A 124 49.64 -57.01 -53.23
CA ALA A 124 48.27 -57.02 -53.80
C ALA A 124 48.08 -56.09 -55.03
N VAL A 125 48.98 -56.12 -56.02
CA VAL A 125 48.79 -55.39 -57.31
C VAL A 125 48.72 -56.38 -58.46
N GLN A 126 47.60 -57.11 -58.56
CA GLN A 126 47.28 -57.95 -59.72
C GLN A 126 45.79 -58.32 -59.83
N GLN A 127 44.88 -57.37 -59.57
CA GLN A 127 43.44 -57.55 -59.85
C GLN A 127 42.67 -56.25 -60.12
N GLN A 128 43.36 -55.19 -60.58
CA GLN A 128 42.79 -53.84 -60.68
C GLN A 128 43.12 -53.14 -62.03
N THR A 129 43.23 -53.92 -63.11
CA THR A 129 43.55 -53.41 -64.46
C THR A 129 42.67 -53.95 -65.58
N GLU A 130 41.57 -54.64 -65.26
CA GLU A 130 40.57 -55.10 -66.24
C GLU A 130 39.14 -54.54 -66.01
N ALA A 131 38.84 -53.99 -64.83
CA ALA A 131 37.59 -53.26 -64.58
C ALA A 131 37.61 -51.84 -65.19
N ASP A 132 38.69 -51.09 -64.91
CA ASP A 132 38.88 -49.68 -65.32
C ASP A 132 38.91 -49.44 -66.85
N VAL A 133 38.97 -50.51 -67.65
CA VAL A 133 38.97 -50.45 -69.13
C VAL A 133 37.59 -50.73 -69.74
N GLN A 134 36.66 -51.37 -69.00
CA GLN A 134 35.28 -51.54 -69.47
C GLN A 134 34.33 -50.43 -69.00
N GLU A 135 34.54 -49.86 -67.80
CA GLU A 135 33.72 -48.72 -67.35
C GLU A 135 33.99 -47.44 -68.16
N LYS A 136 35.23 -47.26 -68.64
CA LYS A 136 35.64 -46.14 -69.49
C LYS A 136 35.13 -46.20 -70.93
N ALA A 137 34.44 -47.28 -71.32
CA ALA A 137 33.77 -47.43 -72.62
C ALA A 137 32.24 -47.23 -72.55
N ALA A 138 31.68 -47.01 -71.37
CA ALA A 138 30.30 -46.52 -71.19
C ALA A 138 30.23 -44.98 -71.03
N LEU A 139 31.37 -44.35 -70.71
CA LEU A 139 31.52 -42.92 -70.41
C LEU A 139 31.58 -41.98 -71.63
N GLU A 140 31.19 -42.44 -72.83
CA GLU A 140 31.12 -41.60 -74.06
C GLU A 140 29.71 -41.58 -74.69
N ASN A 141 28.66 -41.65 -73.88
CA ASN A 141 27.34 -41.14 -74.29
C ASN A 141 26.46 -40.61 -73.14
N GLU A 142 27.05 -40.09 -72.06
CA GLU A 142 26.30 -39.26 -71.11
C GLU A 142 26.11 -37.85 -71.71
N GLN A 143 24.97 -37.68 -72.38
CA GLN A 143 24.45 -36.38 -72.71
C GLN A 143 24.22 -35.59 -71.41
N GLU A 144 24.96 -34.49 -71.21
CA GLU A 144 24.94 -33.69 -69.96
C GLU A 144 23.50 -33.25 -69.65
N ALA A 145 22.86 -33.93 -68.69
CA ALA A 145 21.42 -33.85 -68.47
C ALA A 145 21.00 -32.40 -68.15
N VAL A 146 20.13 -31.83 -68.98
CA VAL A 146 19.76 -30.43 -68.88
C VAL A 146 19.06 -30.18 -67.54
N LEU A 147 19.70 -29.38 -66.68
CA LEU A 147 19.28 -29.15 -65.30
C LEU A 147 17.96 -28.35 -65.26
N PRO A 148 16.95 -28.84 -64.49
CA PRO A 148 15.62 -28.23 -64.45
C PRO A 148 15.64 -26.78 -63.95
N GLU A 149 15.25 -25.83 -64.80
CA GLU A 149 15.13 -24.41 -64.46
C GLU A 149 13.77 -24.11 -63.82
N LEU A 150 13.76 -23.89 -62.49
CA LEU A 150 12.60 -23.39 -61.75
C LEU A 150 12.35 -21.91 -62.06
N THR A 151 11.11 -21.59 -62.46
CA THR A 151 10.62 -20.19 -62.49
C THR A 151 9.20 -20.06 -61.94
N TYR A 152 8.93 -18.94 -61.25
CA TYR A 152 7.61 -18.65 -60.68
C TYR A 152 7.27 -17.16 -60.69
N ARG A 153 5.98 -16.82 -60.61
CA ARG A 153 5.50 -15.43 -60.46
C ARG A 153 4.19 -15.36 -59.71
N THR A 154 3.92 -14.20 -59.12
CA THR A 154 2.71 -13.92 -58.34
C THR A 154 1.91 -12.74 -58.90
N HIS A 155 0.58 -12.82 -58.77
CA HIS A 155 -0.34 -11.71 -58.96
C HIS A 155 -0.54 -11.02 -57.61
N VAL A 156 -0.15 -9.75 -57.50
CA VAL A 156 -0.22 -8.97 -56.26
C VAL A 156 -1.30 -7.90 -56.37
N GLN A 157 -2.06 -7.71 -55.30
CA GLN A 157 -3.06 -6.64 -55.18
C GLN A 157 -2.50 -5.28 -55.66
N ASP A 158 -3.28 -4.58 -56.50
CA ASP A 158 -3.01 -3.25 -57.06
C ASP A 158 -1.69 -3.12 -57.86
N ILE A 159 -0.98 -4.22 -58.11
CA ILE A 159 0.26 -4.30 -58.92
C ILE A 159 0.04 -5.19 -60.15
N GLY A 160 -0.76 -6.25 -60.00
CA GLY A 160 -0.98 -7.25 -61.04
C GLY A 160 0.11 -8.33 -61.04
N TRP A 161 0.34 -8.95 -62.19
CA TRP A 161 1.42 -9.93 -62.37
C TRP A 161 2.80 -9.27 -62.31
N GLN A 162 3.65 -9.76 -61.42
CA GLN A 162 5.07 -9.42 -61.40
C GLN A 162 5.85 -10.23 -62.45
N SER A 163 7.12 -9.83 -62.69
CA SER A 163 8.04 -10.59 -63.53
C SER A 163 8.31 -12.00 -62.99
N TRP A 164 8.69 -12.91 -63.88
CA TRP A 164 9.15 -14.24 -63.50
C TRP A 164 10.41 -14.13 -62.63
N LYS A 165 10.40 -14.92 -61.56
CA LYS A 165 11.45 -15.11 -60.57
C LYS A 165 12.09 -16.47 -60.74
N LYS A 166 13.39 -16.53 -60.50
CA LYS A 166 14.21 -17.75 -60.51
C LYS A 166 14.30 -18.36 -59.11
N ASP A 167 14.99 -19.49 -59.01
CA ASP A 167 15.26 -20.19 -57.76
C ASP A 167 15.67 -19.25 -56.62
N GLY A 168 15.00 -19.38 -55.48
CA GLY A 168 15.28 -18.64 -54.25
C GLY A 168 14.92 -17.14 -54.27
N GLU A 169 14.56 -16.56 -55.42
CA GLU A 169 14.20 -15.14 -55.50
C GLU A 169 12.81 -14.86 -54.90
N MET A 170 12.66 -13.77 -54.14
CA MET A 170 11.34 -13.40 -53.62
C MET A 170 10.36 -13.01 -54.75
N ALA A 171 9.20 -13.67 -54.79
CA ALA A 171 8.02 -13.19 -55.50
C ALA A 171 7.00 -12.59 -54.50
N GLY A 172 6.28 -11.54 -54.89
CA GLY A 172 5.34 -10.82 -54.03
C GLY A 172 5.90 -9.51 -53.45
N THR A 173 5.55 -9.22 -52.19
CA THR A 173 5.98 -8.04 -51.43
C THR A 173 6.17 -8.39 -49.95
N SER A 174 7.03 -7.65 -49.24
CA SER A 174 7.13 -7.69 -47.77
C SER A 174 7.03 -6.27 -47.24
N GLY A 175 6.37 -6.08 -46.09
CA GLY A 175 6.17 -4.77 -45.47
C GLY A 175 5.21 -3.81 -46.18
N LEU A 176 4.76 -4.13 -47.41
CA LEU A 176 3.83 -3.28 -48.20
C LEU A 176 2.34 -3.60 -47.95
N TYR A 177 2.03 -4.60 -47.12
CA TYR A 177 0.68 -5.03 -46.75
C TYR A 177 -0.24 -5.45 -47.93
N LYS A 178 0.33 -5.80 -49.09
CA LYS A 178 -0.41 -6.25 -50.28
C LYS A 178 -0.58 -7.77 -50.27
N ARG A 179 -1.78 -8.25 -50.60
CA ARG A 179 -2.07 -9.70 -50.75
C ARG A 179 -1.55 -10.25 -52.07
N LEU A 180 -1.11 -11.51 -52.06
CA LEU A 180 -1.10 -12.36 -53.24
C LEU A 180 -2.54 -12.78 -53.58
N GLU A 181 -2.87 -12.89 -54.87
CA GLU A 181 -4.20 -13.28 -55.38
C GLU A 181 -4.14 -14.52 -56.29
N ALA A 182 -3.01 -14.71 -56.98
CA ALA A 182 -2.73 -15.88 -57.81
C ALA A 182 -1.22 -16.13 -57.91
N ILE A 183 -0.85 -17.35 -58.32
CA ILE A 183 0.54 -17.79 -58.54
C ILE A 183 0.62 -18.74 -59.75
N GLU A 184 1.73 -18.67 -60.45
CA GLU A 184 2.14 -19.61 -61.50
C GLU A 184 3.58 -20.05 -61.22
N LEU A 185 3.85 -21.36 -61.34
CA LEU A 185 5.19 -21.96 -61.26
C LEU A 185 5.37 -22.91 -62.42
N LYS A 186 6.58 -23.03 -62.94
CA LYS A 186 6.91 -24.02 -63.97
C LYS A 186 8.36 -24.49 -63.83
N LEU A 187 8.58 -25.73 -64.22
CA LEU A 187 9.90 -26.20 -64.60
C LEU A 187 10.07 -26.01 -66.12
N SER A 188 11.30 -25.88 -66.55
CA SER A 188 11.67 -25.72 -67.95
C SER A 188 13.08 -26.29 -68.14
N LYS A 189 13.43 -26.76 -69.34
CA LYS A 189 14.76 -27.32 -69.63
C LYS A 189 15.12 -28.47 -68.67
N SER A 190 14.34 -29.54 -68.70
CA SER A 190 14.57 -30.74 -67.89
C SER A 190 14.62 -31.93 -68.82
N ASP A 191 15.66 -32.74 -68.72
CA ASP A 191 15.70 -34.06 -69.37
C ASP A 191 15.02 -35.14 -68.51
N TYR A 192 14.80 -34.85 -67.21
CA TYR A 192 14.00 -35.69 -66.31
C TYR A 192 12.51 -35.61 -66.64
N GLU A 193 11.84 -36.76 -66.69
CA GLU A 193 10.40 -36.84 -66.82
C GLU A 193 9.65 -36.32 -65.58
N GLY A 194 8.43 -35.83 -65.78
CA GLY A 194 7.60 -35.29 -64.70
C GLY A 194 7.50 -33.76 -64.65
N SER A 195 7.12 -33.21 -63.49
CA SER A 195 6.60 -31.83 -63.39
C SER A 195 6.52 -31.25 -61.98
N ILE A 196 6.36 -29.92 -61.89
CA ILE A 196 5.94 -29.23 -60.66
C ILE A 196 4.43 -29.10 -60.60
N GLU A 197 3.84 -29.51 -59.48
CA GLU A 197 2.43 -29.33 -59.17
C GLU A 197 2.24 -28.45 -57.93
N TYR A 198 1.23 -27.58 -57.95
CA TYR A 198 0.91 -26.68 -56.85
C TYR A 198 -0.58 -26.40 -56.70
N GLN A 199 -1.01 -26.13 -55.47
CA GLN A 199 -2.38 -25.73 -55.14
C GLN A 199 -2.37 -24.64 -54.07
N THR A 200 -3.33 -23.71 -54.15
CA THR A 200 -3.49 -22.62 -53.18
C THR A 200 -4.78 -22.73 -52.39
N HIS A 201 -4.72 -22.40 -51.10
CA HIS A 201 -5.88 -22.09 -50.28
C HIS A 201 -6.28 -20.63 -50.50
N VAL A 202 -7.50 -20.38 -50.95
CA VAL A 202 -8.00 -19.03 -51.27
C VAL A 202 -9.13 -18.65 -50.32
N GLN A 203 -9.14 -17.37 -49.90
CA GLN A 203 -10.21 -16.79 -49.11
C GLN A 203 -11.60 -17.16 -49.65
N ASN A 204 -12.50 -17.62 -48.77
CA ASN A 204 -13.87 -18.00 -49.05
C ASN A 204 -14.05 -19.16 -50.07
N ILE A 205 -12.98 -19.81 -50.52
CA ILE A 205 -13.01 -20.93 -51.48
C ILE A 205 -12.39 -22.19 -50.86
N GLY A 206 -11.32 -22.05 -50.07
CA GLY A 206 -10.56 -23.18 -49.53
C GLY A 206 -9.43 -23.62 -50.47
N TRP A 207 -8.92 -24.84 -50.26
CA TRP A 207 -7.94 -25.48 -51.14
C TRP A 207 -8.55 -25.74 -52.53
N GLN A 208 -7.94 -25.17 -53.57
CA GLN A 208 -8.27 -25.46 -54.97
C GLN A 208 -7.56 -26.73 -55.46
N GLY A 209 -8.03 -27.33 -56.56
CA GLY A 209 -7.35 -28.49 -57.16
C GLY A 209 -5.95 -28.15 -57.68
N TRP A 210 -5.06 -29.15 -57.69
CA TRP A 210 -3.69 -29.04 -58.18
C TRP A 210 -3.60 -28.47 -59.61
N LYS A 211 -2.55 -27.69 -59.83
CA LYS A 211 -2.15 -27.04 -61.08
C LYS A 211 -0.75 -27.46 -61.43
N ARG A 212 -0.46 -27.58 -62.71
CA ARG A 212 0.81 -28.07 -63.27
C ARG A 212 1.40 -27.01 -64.21
N ASP A 213 2.72 -26.86 -64.20
CA ASP A 213 3.54 -26.07 -65.13
C ASP A 213 2.86 -24.88 -65.83
N GLY A 214 2.91 -23.71 -65.19
CA GLY A 214 2.44 -22.43 -65.72
C GLY A 214 0.93 -22.22 -65.64
N GLN A 215 0.15 -23.23 -65.23
CA GLN A 215 -1.29 -23.06 -65.00
C GLN A 215 -1.58 -22.18 -63.78
N LEU A 216 -2.56 -21.29 -63.88
CA LEU A 216 -2.93 -20.40 -62.79
C LEU A 216 -3.53 -21.16 -61.59
N SER A 217 -2.96 -20.94 -60.40
CA SER A 217 -3.55 -21.27 -59.10
C SER A 217 -3.92 -19.98 -58.36
N GLY A 218 -5.09 -19.91 -57.73
CA GLY A 218 -5.65 -18.69 -57.14
C GLY A 218 -6.85 -18.12 -57.88
N THR A 219 -6.97 -16.78 -57.91
CA THR A 219 -8.03 -16.06 -58.65
C THR A 219 -7.53 -14.77 -59.28
N GLN A 220 -8.13 -14.37 -60.41
CA GLN A 220 -7.92 -13.07 -61.04
C GLN A 220 -9.20 -12.24 -60.94
N ALA A 221 -9.06 -10.91 -60.79
CA ALA A 221 -10.16 -9.93 -60.76
C ALA A 221 -11.27 -10.16 -59.72
N ARG A 222 -11.11 -11.11 -58.77
CA ARG A 222 -12.06 -11.37 -57.66
C ARG A 222 -11.66 -10.75 -56.33
N ALA A 223 -10.47 -10.12 -56.27
CA ALA A 223 -9.91 -9.51 -55.05
C ALA A 223 -9.77 -10.47 -53.84
N LEU A 224 -9.73 -11.79 -54.06
CA LEU A 224 -9.55 -12.79 -53.02
C LEU A 224 -8.06 -13.05 -52.78
N ARG A 225 -7.65 -13.06 -51.50
CA ARG A 225 -6.29 -13.38 -51.10
C ARG A 225 -6.00 -14.88 -51.19
N LEU A 226 -4.76 -15.23 -51.52
CA LEU A 226 -4.16 -16.50 -51.12
C LEU A 226 -3.91 -16.49 -49.60
N GLU A 227 -4.10 -17.62 -48.94
CA GLU A 227 -3.88 -17.79 -47.49
C GLU A 227 -2.85 -18.89 -47.18
N ALA A 228 -2.75 -19.92 -48.05
CA ALA A 228 -1.74 -20.98 -47.98
C ALA A 228 -1.45 -21.58 -49.37
N ILE A 229 -0.35 -22.34 -49.47
CA ILE A 229 0.08 -23.05 -50.69
C ILE A 229 0.66 -24.43 -50.37
N ARG A 230 0.61 -25.36 -51.32
CA ARG A 230 1.38 -26.60 -51.38
C ARG A 230 2.03 -26.71 -52.75
N ILE A 231 3.26 -27.20 -52.80
CA ILE A 231 4.05 -27.38 -54.03
C ILE A 231 4.76 -28.74 -53.94
N ARG A 232 4.65 -29.58 -54.96
CA ARG A 232 5.32 -30.89 -55.03
C ARG A 232 5.93 -31.11 -56.42
N LEU A 233 6.88 -32.02 -56.49
CA LEU A 233 7.34 -32.60 -57.75
C LEU A 233 6.57 -33.90 -58.02
N THR A 234 6.48 -34.29 -59.28
CA THR A 234 5.87 -35.54 -59.77
C THR A 234 6.74 -36.14 -60.86
N GLY A 235 6.66 -37.45 -61.09
CA GLY A 235 7.52 -38.16 -62.04
C GLY A 235 8.97 -38.31 -61.55
N GLU A 236 9.86 -38.65 -62.48
CA GLU A 236 11.28 -38.93 -62.23
C GLU A 236 12.01 -37.77 -61.53
N ILE A 237 11.70 -36.51 -61.88
CA ILE A 237 12.31 -35.35 -61.22
C ILE A 237 12.08 -35.30 -59.70
N ALA A 238 11.02 -35.93 -59.18
CA ALA A 238 10.78 -36.05 -57.74
C ALA A 238 11.69 -37.07 -57.04
N GLU A 239 12.37 -37.92 -57.80
CA GLU A 239 13.36 -38.87 -57.29
C GLU A 239 14.72 -38.20 -57.08
N TYR A 240 15.11 -37.27 -57.95
CA TYR A 240 16.40 -36.57 -57.89
C TYR A 240 16.38 -35.21 -57.16
N TYR A 241 15.22 -34.55 -57.05
CA TYR A 241 15.11 -33.21 -56.45
C TYR A 241 14.06 -33.15 -55.34
N ASP A 242 14.28 -32.21 -54.42
CA ASP A 242 13.32 -31.76 -53.41
C ASP A 242 12.90 -30.31 -53.73
N ILE A 243 11.62 -29.97 -53.50
CA ILE A 243 11.09 -28.62 -53.69
C ILE A 243 10.79 -27.98 -52.33
N TYR A 244 11.63 -27.01 -51.94
CA TYR A 244 11.52 -26.25 -50.70
C TYR A 244 10.81 -24.92 -50.93
N TYR A 245 9.96 -24.49 -50.01
CA TYR A 245 9.27 -23.20 -50.10
C TYR A 245 8.87 -22.65 -48.74
N ARG A 246 8.83 -21.32 -48.65
CA ARG A 246 8.27 -20.58 -47.52
C ARG A 246 7.45 -19.40 -48.00
N VAL A 247 6.59 -18.88 -47.14
CA VAL A 247 5.73 -17.75 -47.44
C VAL A 247 5.81 -16.67 -46.37
N HIS A 248 5.69 -15.42 -46.81
CA HIS A 248 5.52 -14.26 -45.95
C HIS A 248 4.03 -14.04 -45.73
N ILE A 249 3.55 -14.08 -44.48
CA ILE A 249 2.13 -13.88 -44.15
C ILE A 249 1.90 -12.60 -43.37
N GLN A 250 0.69 -12.06 -43.49
CA GLN A 250 0.25 -10.90 -42.71
C GLN A 250 0.49 -11.10 -41.20
N ASN A 251 1.00 -10.05 -40.54
CA ASN A 251 1.32 -9.96 -39.11
C ASN A 251 2.48 -10.85 -38.60
N TYR A 252 2.82 -11.94 -39.29
CA TYR A 252 3.84 -12.91 -38.85
C TYR A 252 5.01 -13.11 -39.83
N GLY A 253 5.11 -12.30 -40.89
CA GLY A 253 6.27 -12.31 -41.79
C GLY A 253 6.58 -13.68 -42.39
N TRP A 254 7.86 -13.96 -42.63
CA TRP A 254 8.33 -15.25 -43.15
C TRP A 254 8.16 -16.37 -42.14
N LEU A 255 7.41 -17.41 -42.53
CA LEU A 255 7.36 -18.68 -41.81
C LEU A 255 8.56 -19.58 -42.20
N PRO A 256 8.86 -20.66 -41.44
CA PRO A 256 9.87 -21.66 -41.81
C PRO A 256 9.63 -22.28 -43.20
N TYR A 257 10.70 -22.80 -43.81
CA TYR A 257 10.57 -23.61 -45.03
C TYR A 257 9.83 -24.91 -44.75
N VAL A 258 9.09 -25.37 -45.74
CA VAL A 258 8.54 -26.73 -45.85
C VAL A 258 8.96 -27.31 -47.20
N LYS A 259 8.74 -28.61 -47.43
CA LYS A 259 9.05 -29.23 -48.72
C LYS A 259 7.98 -30.22 -49.20
N ASN A 260 8.05 -30.57 -50.48
CA ASN A 260 7.42 -31.75 -51.10
C ASN A 260 5.94 -31.96 -50.75
N GLY A 261 5.11 -30.93 -50.95
CA GLY A 261 3.65 -31.00 -50.80
C GLY A 261 3.12 -30.65 -49.41
N ALA A 262 3.99 -30.44 -48.42
CA ALA A 262 3.61 -29.91 -47.11
C ALA A 262 2.95 -28.52 -47.23
N ALA A 263 1.98 -28.19 -46.39
CA ALA A 263 1.36 -26.87 -46.45
C ALA A 263 2.34 -25.76 -46.02
N ALA A 264 2.23 -24.58 -46.62
CA ALA A 264 2.88 -23.34 -46.19
C ALA A 264 1.86 -22.20 -46.11
N GLY A 265 1.90 -21.38 -45.06
CA GLY A 265 0.99 -20.25 -44.86
C GLY A 265 0.02 -20.45 -43.69
N SER A 266 -1.26 -20.11 -43.88
CA SER A 266 -2.26 -20.21 -42.82
C SER A 266 -3.65 -20.63 -43.29
N GLU A 267 -4.39 -21.32 -42.40
CA GLU A 267 -5.77 -21.75 -42.61
C GLU A 267 -6.64 -21.28 -41.44
N ALA A 268 -7.87 -20.83 -41.73
CA ALA A 268 -8.87 -20.35 -40.77
C ALA A 268 -8.47 -19.14 -39.88
N PHE A 269 -7.29 -18.55 -40.09
CA PHE A 269 -6.91 -17.25 -39.51
C PHE A 269 -7.39 -16.05 -40.35
N GLY A 270 -7.61 -16.23 -41.66
CA GLY A 270 -7.95 -15.13 -42.56
C GLY A 270 -6.76 -14.24 -42.95
N LEU A 271 -5.53 -14.70 -42.75
CA LEU A 271 -4.31 -13.95 -43.07
C LEU A 271 -3.93 -14.16 -44.53
N ARG A 272 -3.56 -13.07 -45.21
CA ARG A 272 -3.05 -13.11 -46.59
C ARG A 272 -1.60 -13.61 -46.61
N LEU A 273 -1.25 -14.35 -47.67
CA LEU A 273 0.11 -14.38 -48.18
C LEU A 273 0.45 -13.00 -48.77
N GLU A 274 1.68 -12.54 -48.56
CA GLU A 274 2.21 -11.28 -49.11
C GLU A 274 3.40 -11.54 -50.05
N GLY A 275 4.16 -12.62 -49.82
CA GLY A 275 5.25 -13.08 -50.68
C GLY A 275 5.59 -14.57 -50.50
N ILE A 276 6.41 -15.09 -51.41
CA ILE A 276 6.85 -16.49 -51.47
C ILE A 276 8.30 -16.59 -51.98
N GLU A 277 9.02 -17.57 -51.48
CA GLU A 277 10.28 -18.06 -52.03
C GLU A 277 10.16 -19.57 -52.28
N VAL A 278 10.71 -20.05 -53.39
CA VAL A 278 10.70 -21.46 -53.79
C VAL A 278 12.09 -21.83 -54.30
N LYS A 279 12.61 -22.98 -53.85
CA LYS A 279 13.94 -23.51 -54.16
C LYS A 279 13.86 -24.97 -54.57
N LEU A 280 14.34 -25.29 -55.75
CA LEU A 280 14.56 -26.63 -56.25
C LEU A 280 15.98 -27.06 -55.88
N VAL A 281 16.11 -28.10 -55.06
CA VAL A 281 17.39 -28.54 -54.50
C VAL A 281 17.64 -29.97 -54.92
N LYS A 282 18.81 -30.27 -55.49
CA LYS A 282 19.18 -31.65 -55.81
C LYS A 282 19.37 -32.42 -54.50
N LYS A 283 18.87 -33.66 -54.44
CA LYS A 283 19.09 -34.49 -53.26
C LYS A 283 20.58 -34.75 -53.07
N ASP A 284 20.97 -34.89 -51.81
CA ASP A 284 22.33 -35.17 -51.35
C ASP A 284 23.39 -34.09 -51.65
N GLU A 285 23.01 -32.94 -52.25
CA GLU A 285 23.91 -31.80 -52.54
C GLU A 285 24.24 -30.92 -51.32
N GLY A 286 23.63 -31.18 -50.15
CA GLY A 286 23.91 -30.46 -48.89
C GLY A 286 23.41 -29.00 -48.82
N THR A 287 22.85 -28.45 -49.89
CA THR A 287 22.37 -27.05 -50.01
C THR A 287 20.94 -26.81 -49.47
N ALA A 288 20.36 -27.81 -48.81
CA ALA A 288 18.95 -27.84 -48.42
C ALA A 288 18.57 -26.84 -47.29
N PRO A 289 17.51 -26.02 -47.47
CA PRO A 289 16.99 -25.19 -46.38
C PRO A 289 16.46 -26.02 -45.20
N ALA A 290 16.74 -25.56 -43.98
CA ALA A 290 16.18 -26.13 -42.76
C ALA A 290 14.64 -26.05 -42.76
N VAL A 291 13.97 -27.19 -42.65
CA VAL A 291 12.50 -27.28 -42.60
C VAL A 291 11.96 -27.08 -41.19
N GLY A 292 10.74 -26.56 -41.09
CA GLY A 292 10.04 -26.41 -39.83
C GLY A 292 8.54 -26.22 -40.03
N TYR A 293 7.84 -25.73 -39.00
CA TYR A 293 6.40 -25.57 -39.02
C TYR A 293 5.94 -24.33 -39.82
N GLY A 294 6.03 -24.41 -41.15
CA GLY A 294 5.63 -23.36 -42.08
C GLY A 294 4.12 -23.17 -42.28
N PHE A 295 3.26 -23.89 -41.56
CA PHE A 295 1.81 -23.83 -41.70
C PHE A 295 1.05 -23.68 -40.38
N LEU A 296 0.14 -22.71 -40.35
CA LEU A 296 -0.60 -22.30 -39.15
C LEU A 296 -2.11 -22.52 -39.33
N LYS A 297 -2.74 -23.26 -38.42
CA LYS A 297 -4.19 -23.49 -38.43
C LYS A 297 -4.87 -22.90 -37.18
N ASN A 298 -5.98 -22.17 -37.36
CA ASN A 298 -6.71 -21.56 -36.24
C ASN A 298 -7.54 -22.61 -35.46
N VAL A 299 -6.87 -23.38 -34.62
CA VAL A 299 -7.42 -24.56 -33.93
C VAL A 299 -8.02 -24.27 -32.55
N LEU A 300 -7.82 -23.08 -31.97
CA LEU A 300 -8.16 -22.77 -30.57
C LEU A 300 -9.60 -22.27 -30.37
N TYR A 301 -10.34 -22.94 -29.49
CA TYR A 301 -11.70 -22.63 -29.08
C TYR A 301 -11.85 -22.66 -27.55
N TYR A 302 -12.68 -21.80 -26.97
CA TYR A 302 -12.95 -21.79 -25.52
C TYR A 302 -14.36 -21.31 -25.16
N SER A 303 -14.91 -21.87 -24.08
CA SER A 303 -16.21 -21.54 -23.50
C SER A 303 -16.11 -21.53 -21.96
N GLY A 304 -17.14 -21.07 -21.25
CA GLY A 304 -17.11 -21.03 -19.79
C GLY A 304 -18.48 -20.86 -19.15
N HIS A 305 -18.51 -20.89 -17.83
CA HIS A 305 -19.70 -20.60 -17.02
C HIS A 305 -19.53 -19.22 -16.36
N VAL A 306 -20.54 -18.36 -16.48
CA VAL A 306 -20.55 -17.00 -15.93
C VAL A 306 -21.79 -16.83 -15.05
N GLN A 307 -21.61 -16.24 -13.87
CA GLN A 307 -22.69 -15.93 -12.93
C GLN A 307 -23.89 -15.28 -13.64
N THR A 308 -25.10 -15.78 -13.38
CA THR A 308 -26.40 -15.37 -14.00
C THR A 308 -26.53 -15.56 -15.52
N LEU A 309 -25.45 -15.76 -16.28
CA LEU A 309 -25.52 -16.02 -17.72
C LEU A 309 -25.45 -17.51 -18.07
N GLY A 310 -25.02 -18.35 -17.12
CA GLY A 310 -24.89 -19.78 -17.33
C GLY A 310 -23.67 -20.12 -18.19
N ASN A 311 -23.79 -21.20 -18.98
CA ASN A 311 -22.79 -21.56 -19.99
C ASN A 311 -22.85 -20.56 -21.15
N VAL A 312 -21.80 -19.76 -21.32
CA VAL A 312 -21.69 -18.80 -22.42
C VAL A 312 -21.16 -19.45 -23.70
N LYS A 313 -21.54 -18.89 -24.86
CA LYS A 313 -21.17 -19.39 -26.19
C LYS A 313 -19.66 -19.55 -26.35
N GLU A 314 -19.26 -20.62 -27.02
CA GLU A 314 -17.86 -20.87 -27.40
C GLU A 314 -17.35 -19.77 -28.35
N VAL A 315 -16.14 -19.28 -28.08
CA VAL A 315 -15.41 -18.28 -28.86
C VAL A 315 -14.09 -18.86 -29.39
N LYS A 316 -13.44 -18.14 -30.31
CA LYS A 316 -12.18 -18.54 -30.95
C LYS A 316 -10.99 -17.73 -30.42
N SER A 317 -9.77 -18.19 -30.71
CA SER A 317 -8.50 -17.49 -30.50
C SER A 317 -8.61 -15.94 -30.57
N GLY A 318 -8.19 -15.26 -29.51
CA GLY A 318 -8.19 -13.78 -29.37
C GLY A 318 -9.51 -13.16 -28.89
N SER A 319 -10.63 -13.88 -28.91
CA SER A 319 -11.94 -13.35 -28.52
C SER A 319 -12.08 -13.16 -27.00
N VAL A 320 -12.89 -12.20 -26.55
CA VAL A 320 -13.23 -12.09 -25.12
C VAL A 320 -14.28 -13.15 -24.76
N LEU A 321 -14.00 -13.96 -23.74
CA LEU A 321 -14.95 -14.85 -23.08
C LEU A 321 -15.27 -14.28 -21.69
N GLY A 322 -16.55 -14.12 -21.34
CA GLY A 322 -16.98 -13.56 -20.05
C GLY A 322 -17.61 -12.17 -20.20
N THR A 323 -17.48 -11.33 -19.17
CA THR A 323 -18.01 -9.95 -19.15
C THR A 323 -16.96 -8.94 -18.68
N VAL A 324 -16.99 -7.75 -19.27
CA VAL A 324 -16.14 -6.61 -18.87
C VAL A 324 -17.06 -5.54 -18.28
N GLY A 325 -16.77 -5.06 -17.07
CA GLY A 325 -17.52 -3.96 -16.42
C GLY A 325 -18.93 -4.29 -15.93
N GLN A 326 -19.40 -5.54 -16.06
CA GLN A 326 -20.74 -5.97 -15.60
C GLN A 326 -20.74 -6.63 -14.21
N TYR A 327 -19.58 -6.70 -13.56
CA TYR A 327 -19.40 -7.25 -12.20
C TYR A 327 -19.82 -8.73 -12.01
N LYS A 328 -19.95 -9.51 -13.09
CA LYS A 328 -20.27 -10.95 -13.05
C LYS A 328 -18.99 -11.78 -13.01
N ARG A 329 -18.90 -12.72 -12.07
CA ARG A 329 -17.75 -13.66 -12.00
C ARG A 329 -17.82 -14.73 -13.08
N MET A 330 -16.67 -15.14 -13.60
CA MET A 330 -16.48 -16.47 -14.20
C MET A 330 -16.42 -17.52 -13.10
N GLU A 331 -17.00 -18.69 -13.36
CA GLU A 331 -17.04 -19.83 -12.42
C GLU A 331 -16.35 -21.07 -12.99
N ALA A 332 -16.38 -21.25 -14.32
CA ALA A 332 -15.67 -22.34 -15.02
C ALA A 332 -15.16 -21.94 -16.41
N LEU A 333 -14.15 -22.66 -16.89
CA LEU A 333 -13.46 -22.51 -18.16
C LEU A 333 -13.27 -23.88 -18.85
N SER A 334 -13.50 -23.93 -20.15
CA SER A 334 -13.25 -25.08 -21.04
C SER A 334 -12.49 -24.57 -22.26
N VAL A 335 -11.32 -25.13 -22.54
CA VAL A 335 -10.44 -24.73 -23.67
C VAL A 335 -10.12 -25.98 -24.49
N ARG A 336 -10.24 -25.93 -25.81
CA ARG A 336 -10.00 -27.09 -26.66
C ARG A 336 -9.36 -26.71 -28.00
N LEU A 337 -8.61 -27.66 -28.55
CA LEU A 337 -8.13 -27.62 -29.92
C LEU A 337 -9.11 -28.40 -30.82
N LYS A 338 -9.32 -27.97 -32.07
CA LYS A 338 -10.19 -28.63 -33.05
C LYS A 338 -9.52 -28.73 -34.41
N GLY A 339 -9.80 -29.81 -35.15
CA GLY A 339 -9.24 -30.03 -36.49
C GLY A 339 -7.75 -30.34 -36.48
N MET A 340 -7.31 -31.07 -35.45
CA MET A 340 -5.91 -31.49 -35.22
C MET A 340 -5.51 -32.70 -36.06
N ASP A 341 -6.49 -33.49 -36.50
CA ASP A 341 -6.29 -34.70 -37.30
C ASP A 341 -5.51 -34.37 -38.59
N GLY A 342 -4.38 -35.05 -38.79
CA GLY A 342 -3.47 -34.79 -39.92
C GLY A 342 -2.78 -33.41 -39.89
N TYR A 343 -2.81 -32.68 -38.77
CA TYR A 343 -2.14 -31.38 -38.61
C TYR A 343 -0.98 -31.45 -37.60
N ALA A 344 -1.26 -31.82 -36.34
CA ALA A 344 -0.27 -31.91 -35.28
C ALA A 344 -0.80 -32.72 -34.09
N SER A 345 0.08 -33.39 -33.36
CA SER A 345 -0.21 -34.00 -32.07
C SER A 345 -0.12 -33.01 -30.90
N GLY A 346 -0.63 -33.42 -29.74
CA GLY A 346 -0.56 -32.66 -28.48
C GLY A 346 -1.87 -32.02 -28.05
N ASN A 347 -1.85 -31.42 -26.86
CA ASN A 347 -3.02 -30.95 -26.14
C ASN A 347 -2.89 -29.48 -25.74
N ILE A 348 -4.03 -28.83 -25.44
CA ILE A 348 -4.05 -27.66 -24.58
C ILE A 348 -4.42 -28.08 -23.16
N ARG A 349 -3.50 -27.86 -22.21
CA ARG A 349 -3.65 -28.15 -20.78
C ARG A 349 -3.87 -26.85 -20.00
N TYR A 350 -4.77 -26.85 -19.03
CA TYR A 350 -5.08 -25.68 -18.23
C TYR A 350 -5.57 -26.05 -16.83
N GLN A 351 -5.35 -25.16 -15.87
CA GLN A 351 -5.90 -25.25 -14.52
C GLN A 351 -6.37 -23.88 -14.03
N ALA A 352 -7.23 -23.89 -13.00
CA ALA A 352 -7.82 -22.68 -12.44
C ALA A 352 -7.67 -22.64 -10.92
N HIS A 353 -7.40 -21.45 -10.40
CA HIS A 353 -7.49 -21.11 -8.98
C HIS A 353 -8.92 -20.66 -8.68
N VAL A 354 -9.58 -21.33 -7.74
CA VAL A 354 -11.00 -21.13 -7.41
C VAL A 354 -11.14 -20.71 -5.96
N GLN A 355 -12.05 -19.77 -5.70
CA GLN A 355 -12.42 -19.34 -4.34
C GLN A 355 -12.64 -20.55 -3.41
N ASN A 356 -12.06 -20.50 -2.22
CA ASN A 356 -12.16 -21.50 -1.14
C ASN A 356 -11.70 -22.93 -1.53
N ILE A 357 -11.07 -23.11 -2.69
CA ILE A 357 -10.52 -24.40 -3.16
C ILE A 357 -9.02 -24.28 -3.47
N GLY A 358 -8.57 -23.13 -3.98
CA GLY A 358 -7.21 -22.95 -4.48
C GLY A 358 -7.04 -23.49 -5.90
N TRP A 359 -5.81 -23.87 -6.26
CA TRP A 359 -5.51 -24.50 -7.54
C TRP A 359 -6.13 -25.89 -7.65
N GLN A 360 -6.99 -26.09 -8.65
CA GLN A 360 -7.45 -27.41 -9.05
C GLN A 360 -6.41 -28.10 -9.95
N GLY A 361 -6.41 -29.43 -10.03
CA GLY A 361 -5.54 -30.17 -10.93
C GLY A 361 -5.83 -29.94 -12.42
N TRP A 362 -4.78 -30.06 -13.23
CA TRP A 362 -4.79 -29.87 -14.69
C TRP A 362 -5.95 -30.58 -15.41
N LYS A 363 -6.53 -29.85 -16.36
CA LYS A 363 -7.55 -30.27 -17.32
C LYS A 363 -7.01 -30.11 -18.73
N GLN A 364 -7.60 -30.81 -19.70
CA GLN A 364 -7.19 -30.73 -21.10
C GLN A 364 -8.36 -30.81 -22.07
N ASN A 365 -8.16 -30.28 -23.27
CA ASN A 365 -8.99 -30.47 -24.47
C ASN A 365 -10.51 -30.55 -24.21
N GLY A 366 -11.08 -29.47 -23.66
CA GLY A 366 -12.52 -29.29 -23.49
C GLY A 366 -13.06 -29.65 -22.10
N SER A 367 -12.29 -30.35 -21.27
CA SER A 367 -12.64 -30.65 -19.87
C SER A 367 -12.91 -29.38 -19.06
N SER A 368 -13.90 -29.38 -18.17
CA SER A 368 -14.19 -28.19 -17.35
C SER A 368 -13.17 -28.01 -16.21
N ALA A 369 -12.58 -26.81 -16.11
CA ALA A 369 -11.81 -26.34 -14.96
C ALA A 369 -12.61 -25.25 -14.24
N GLY A 370 -12.68 -25.30 -12.91
CA GLY A 370 -13.53 -24.42 -12.09
C GLY A 370 -14.69 -25.16 -11.41
N THR A 371 -15.83 -24.49 -11.27
CA THR A 371 -17.08 -25.07 -10.77
C THR A 371 -18.29 -24.52 -11.52
N THR A 372 -19.34 -25.33 -11.62
CA THR A 372 -20.65 -24.91 -12.17
C THR A 372 -21.70 -25.06 -11.07
N GLY A 373 -22.57 -24.07 -10.90
CA GLY A 373 -23.67 -24.11 -9.92
C GLY A 373 -23.27 -23.93 -8.45
N LYS A 374 -21.98 -23.97 -8.10
CA LYS A 374 -21.48 -23.79 -6.72
C LYS A 374 -21.28 -22.33 -6.28
N ALA A 375 -21.55 -21.36 -7.16
CA ALA A 375 -21.37 -19.93 -6.94
C ALA A 375 -19.92 -19.48 -6.59
N LEU A 376 -18.91 -20.32 -6.80
CA LEU A 376 -17.50 -20.00 -6.56
C LEU A 376 -16.86 -19.35 -7.79
N ARG A 377 -16.18 -18.23 -7.58
CA ARG A 377 -15.44 -17.50 -8.64
C ARG A 377 -14.13 -18.21 -9.01
N LEU A 378 -13.74 -18.09 -10.28
CA LEU A 378 -12.35 -18.18 -10.69
C LEU A 378 -11.59 -16.92 -10.24
N GLU A 379 -10.32 -17.06 -9.91
CA GLU A 379 -9.44 -15.96 -9.47
C GLU A 379 -8.17 -15.86 -10.34
N ALA A 380 -7.60 -17.00 -10.76
CA ALA A 380 -6.46 -17.10 -11.67
C ALA A 380 -6.51 -18.37 -12.53
N VAL A 381 -5.72 -18.42 -13.60
CA VAL A 381 -5.55 -19.58 -14.51
C VAL A 381 -4.09 -19.77 -14.94
N GLN A 382 -3.76 -21.00 -15.34
CA GLN A 382 -2.55 -21.33 -16.11
C GLN A 382 -2.97 -22.14 -17.34
N ILE A 383 -2.35 -21.91 -18.49
CA ILE A 383 -2.67 -22.57 -19.76
C ILE A 383 -1.36 -22.85 -20.51
N GLN A 384 -1.14 -24.08 -20.94
CA GLN A 384 0.06 -24.51 -21.65
C GLN A 384 -0.28 -25.50 -22.78
N LEU A 385 0.67 -25.68 -23.69
CA LEU A 385 0.60 -26.68 -24.76
C LEU A 385 1.56 -27.83 -24.46
N ASP A 386 1.32 -29.00 -25.04
CA ASP A 386 2.27 -30.12 -25.11
C ASP A 386 2.28 -30.73 -26.52
N GLY A 387 3.12 -31.73 -26.77
CA GLY A 387 3.29 -32.36 -28.09
C GLY A 387 3.81 -31.41 -29.16
N GLU A 388 3.58 -31.76 -30.43
CA GLU A 388 4.01 -30.96 -31.58
C GLU A 388 3.37 -29.57 -31.61
N ILE A 389 2.12 -29.43 -31.17
CA ILE A 389 1.43 -28.12 -31.16
C ILE A 389 2.15 -27.08 -30.26
N ALA A 390 2.90 -27.52 -29.24
CA ALA A 390 3.75 -26.66 -28.41
C ALA A 390 5.05 -26.20 -29.11
N GLN A 391 5.43 -26.86 -30.21
CA GLN A 391 6.54 -26.48 -31.08
C GLN A 391 6.07 -25.54 -32.22
N ILE A 392 4.80 -25.63 -32.61
CA ILE A 392 4.17 -24.74 -33.60
C ILE A 392 3.76 -23.39 -32.99
N TYR A 393 3.25 -23.40 -31.75
CA TYR A 393 2.69 -22.23 -31.10
C TYR A 393 3.25 -21.95 -29.71
N ASP A 394 3.19 -20.67 -29.34
CA ASP A 394 3.06 -20.25 -27.96
C ASP A 394 1.59 -19.87 -27.67
N VAL A 395 1.12 -20.18 -26.46
CA VAL A 395 -0.20 -19.78 -25.98
C VAL A 395 -0.07 -18.58 -25.05
N TYR A 396 -0.70 -17.47 -25.45
CA TYR A 396 -0.79 -16.25 -24.65
C TYR A 396 -2.21 -16.08 -24.11
N TYR A 397 -2.35 -15.69 -22.86
CA TYR A 397 -3.65 -15.46 -22.23
C TYR A 397 -3.60 -14.35 -21.18
N ARG A 398 -4.69 -13.62 -21.06
CA ARG A 398 -4.88 -12.60 -20.02
C ARG A 398 -6.31 -12.63 -19.49
N VAL A 399 -6.51 -12.10 -18.29
CA VAL A 399 -7.80 -12.06 -17.63
C VAL A 399 -8.20 -10.66 -17.20
N HIS A 400 -9.50 -10.39 -17.19
CA HIS A 400 -10.11 -9.22 -16.60
C HIS A 400 -10.49 -9.55 -15.16
N VAL A 401 -9.93 -8.84 -14.20
CA VAL A 401 -10.15 -9.07 -12.76
C VAL A 401 -10.90 -7.88 -12.16
N GLN A 402 -11.82 -8.16 -11.24
CA GLN A 402 -12.42 -7.16 -10.36
C GLN A 402 -11.35 -6.19 -9.82
N ASN A 403 -11.71 -4.91 -9.73
CA ASN A 403 -10.89 -3.81 -9.22
C ASN A 403 -9.62 -3.44 -10.01
N TYR A 404 -9.06 -4.33 -10.84
CA TYR A 404 -7.85 -4.10 -11.64
C TYR A 404 -8.07 -4.02 -13.15
N GLY A 405 -9.15 -4.60 -13.68
CA GLY A 405 -9.41 -4.65 -15.11
C GLY A 405 -8.56 -5.71 -15.82
N TRP A 406 -8.20 -5.48 -17.08
CA TRP A 406 -7.33 -6.39 -17.84
C TRP A 406 -5.89 -6.37 -17.30
N LEU A 407 -5.43 -7.53 -16.85
CA LEU A 407 -4.02 -7.78 -16.53
C LEU A 407 -3.19 -8.04 -17.80
N GLY A 408 -1.87 -8.16 -17.63
CA GLY A 408 -0.94 -8.52 -18.71
C GLY A 408 -1.16 -9.93 -19.27
N TRP A 409 -0.56 -10.17 -20.44
CA TRP A 409 -0.53 -11.48 -21.10
C TRP A 409 0.50 -12.41 -20.42
N ALA A 410 0.00 -13.48 -19.80
CA ALA A 410 0.79 -14.65 -19.44
C ALA A 410 1.09 -15.49 -20.70
N LYS A 411 2.13 -16.34 -20.61
CA LYS A 411 2.61 -17.21 -21.68
C LYS A 411 2.84 -18.62 -21.12
N ASN A 412 2.48 -19.67 -21.88
CA ASN A 412 2.91 -21.06 -21.70
C ASN A 412 3.03 -21.52 -20.22
N GLY A 413 1.93 -21.55 -19.48
CA GLY A 413 1.90 -22.03 -18.10
C GLY A 413 2.17 -20.98 -17.02
N ALA A 414 2.63 -19.76 -17.36
CA ALA A 414 2.71 -18.67 -16.39
C ALA A 414 1.31 -18.31 -15.82
N VAL A 415 1.23 -17.85 -14.57
CA VAL A 415 -0.08 -17.53 -13.98
C VAL A 415 -0.68 -16.28 -14.64
N SER A 416 -1.99 -16.26 -14.85
CA SER A 416 -2.76 -15.05 -15.16
C SER A 416 -3.93 -14.87 -14.19
N GLY A 417 -4.05 -13.70 -13.58
CA GLY A 417 -5.12 -13.37 -12.63
C GLY A 417 -4.64 -12.90 -11.27
N THR A 418 -5.40 -13.21 -10.23
CA THR A 418 -5.05 -12.82 -8.85
C THR A 418 -5.21 -13.97 -7.86
N SER A 419 -4.46 -13.93 -6.76
CA SER A 419 -4.63 -14.85 -5.63
C SER A 419 -4.50 -14.11 -4.29
N GLY A 420 -5.18 -14.59 -3.25
CA GLY A 420 -5.15 -13.97 -1.91
C GLY A 420 -5.91 -12.64 -1.74
N PHE A 421 -6.29 -11.96 -2.83
CA PHE A 421 -7.16 -10.77 -2.80
C PHE A 421 -8.64 -11.12 -2.62
N GLY A 422 -9.04 -12.34 -3.02
CA GLY A 422 -10.45 -12.71 -3.10
C GLY A 422 -11.22 -12.02 -4.24
N TYR A 423 -10.51 -11.51 -5.26
CA TYR A 423 -11.12 -10.87 -6.42
C TYR A 423 -11.53 -11.89 -7.48
N ARG A 424 -12.69 -11.65 -8.10
CA ARG A 424 -13.19 -12.49 -9.20
C ARG A 424 -12.52 -12.15 -10.52
N MET A 425 -12.25 -13.20 -11.30
CA MET A 425 -12.14 -13.12 -12.75
C MET A 425 -13.51 -12.84 -13.35
N GLU A 426 -13.59 -11.92 -14.31
CA GLU A 426 -14.83 -11.52 -14.99
C GLU A 426 -14.80 -11.88 -16.49
N ALA A 427 -13.61 -11.86 -17.11
CA ALA A 427 -13.40 -12.29 -18.49
C ALA A 427 -11.98 -12.84 -18.71
N ILE A 428 -11.77 -13.52 -19.85
CA ILE A 428 -10.49 -14.06 -20.33
C ILE A 428 -10.34 -13.87 -21.84
N GLN A 429 -9.11 -13.67 -22.32
CA GLN A 429 -8.70 -13.83 -23.71
C GLN A 429 -7.59 -14.87 -23.77
N ILE A 430 -7.63 -15.76 -24.77
CA ILE A 430 -6.61 -16.79 -25.03
C ILE A 430 -6.29 -16.76 -26.53
N GLN A 431 -5.02 -16.69 -26.90
CA GLN A 431 -4.59 -16.58 -28.29
C GLN A 431 -3.40 -17.51 -28.55
N LEU A 432 -3.50 -18.31 -29.62
CA LEU A 432 -2.34 -18.98 -30.20
C LEU A 432 -1.58 -17.99 -31.09
N VAL A 433 -0.27 -17.93 -30.90
CA VAL A 433 0.68 -17.09 -31.63
C VAL A 433 1.84 -17.99 -32.07
N PRO A 434 2.42 -17.85 -33.28
CA PRO A 434 3.44 -18.79 -33.76
C PRO A 434 4.64 -18.85 -32.81
N LYS A 435 5.36 -19.98 -32.80
CA LYS A 435 6.42 -20.23 -31.82
C LYS A 435 7.47 -19.12 -31.81
N GLY A 436 7.80 -18.60 -30.63
CA GLY A 436 8.81 -17.55 -30.45
C GLY A 436 8.33 -16.13 -30.76
N TRP A 437 7.11 -15.94 -31.28
CA TRP A 437 6.60 -14.61 -31.64
C TRP A 437 6.16 -13.77 -30.43
N LYS A 438 6.09 -12.45 -30.65
CA LYS A 438 5.75 -11.45 -29.63
C LYS A 438 4.33 -11.64 -29.08
N ALA A 439 4.15 -11.33 -27.80
CA ALA A 439 2.84 -11.32 -27.16
C ALA A 439 1.87 -10.35 -27.85
N PRO A 440 0.53 -10.59 -27.80
CA PRO A 440 -0.46 -9.67 -28.38
C PRO A 440 -0.56 -8.29 -27.68
N GLY A 441 0.17 -8.07 -26.59
CA GLY A 441 0.25 -6.83 -25.85
C GLY A 441 1.21 -6.95 -24.65
N SER A 442 1.11 -6.02 -23.69
CA SER A 442 1.96 -6.04 -22.49
C SER A 442 1.85 -7.36 -21.70
N THR A 443 2.99 -7.91 -21.30
CA THR A 443 3.12 -9.08 -20.42
C THR A 443 3.29 -8.70 -18.94
N ALA A 444 3.46 -7.40 -18.64
CA ALA A 444 3.64 -6.91 -17.27
C ALA A 444 2.37 -7.14 -16.42
N HIS A 445 2.57 -7.53 -15.16
CA HIS A 445 1.48 -7.71 -14.16
C HIS A 445 0.40 -8.70 -14.61
N ALA A 446 0.76 -9.74 -15.36
CA ALA A 446 -0.16 -10.81 -15.75
C ALA A 446 -0.77 -11.53 -14.53
N TYR A 447 -0.03 -11.62 -13.43
CA TYR A 447 -0.44 -12.20 -12.16
C TYR A 447 -0.10 -11.25 -11.00
N LEU A 448 -1.03 -11.11 -10.04
CA LEU A 448 -0.81 -10.41 -8.78
C LEU A 448 -1.23 -11.30 -7.59
N LYS A 449 -0.33 -11.47 -6.64
CA LYS A 449 -0.56 -12.16 -5.37
C LYS A 449 -0.72 -11.14 -4.25
N ASN A 450 -1.64 -11.38 -3.33
CA ASN A 450 -1.86 -10.49 -2.20
C ASN A 450 -0.81 -10.71 -1.10
N TYR A 451 -0.21 -9.63 -0.60
CA TYR A 451 0.53 -9.65 0.65
C TYR A 451 -0.40 -9.98 1.83
N THR A 452 0.10 -10.76 2.77
CA THR A 452 -0.58 -11.15 4.00
C THR A 452 0.03 -10.43 5.22
N ASN A 453 -0.63 -10.53 6.38
CA ASN A 453 -0.06 -10.02 7.63
C ASN A 453 1.24 -10.75 8.04
N ASN A 454 1.55 -11.95 7.50
CA ASN A 454 2.81 -12.63 7.78
C ASN A 454 3.98 -11.99 7.02
N ASP A 455 3.71 -11.39 5.87
CA ASP A 455 4.74 -10.85 4.97
C ASP A 455 5.22 -9.47 5.45
N LEU A 456 4.38 -8.71 6.17
CA LEU A 456 4.78 -7.51 6.88
C LEU A 456 5.15 -7.84 8.33
N THR A 457 6.40 -7.61 8.73
CA THR A 457 6.84 -7.73 10.13
C THR A 457 7.53 -6.47 10.63
N TYR A 458 7.47 -6.19 11.93
CA TYR A 458 8.16 -5.06 12.55
C TYR A 458 8.58 -5.36 13.99
N SER A 459 9.77 -4.89 14.36
CA SER A 459 10.39 -5.08 15.68
C SER A 459 10.84 -3.73 16.25
N GLY A 460 11.27 -3.68 17.51
CA GLY A 460 11.75 -2.42 18.08
C GLY A 460 12.36 -2.54 19.47
N HIS A 461 12.72 -1.39 20.04
CA HIS A 461 13.33 -1.27 21.36
C HIS A 461 12.42 -0.47 22.30
N VAL A 462 12.11 -1.03 23.48
CA VAL A 462 11.21 -0.44 24.47
C VAL A 462 11.96 -0.21 25.78
N GLN A 463 11.78 0.97 26.36
CA GLN A 463 12.38 1.34 27.65
C GLN A 463 12.11 0.29 28.73
N ASN A 464 13.17 -0.12 29.44
CA ASN A 464 13.12 -1.10 30.54
C ASN A 464 12.49 -2.46 30.13
N VAL A 465 12.59 -2.80 28.84
CA VAL A 465 12.25 -4.12 28.26
C VAL A 465 13.37 -4.58 27.33
N GLY A 466 13.99 -3.66 26.59
CA GLY A 466 15.02 -3.98 25.60
C GLY A 466 14.43 -4.17 24.20
N ASN A 467 15.11 -4.98 23.38
CA ASN A 467 14.60 -5.36 22.07
C ASN A 467 13.41 -6.32 22.25
N VAL A 468 12.30 -6.02 21.59
CA VAL A 468 11.10 -6.89 21.59
C VAL A 468 11.01 -7.68 20.29
N ALA A 469 10.45 -8.89 20.37
CA ALA A 469 10.27 -9.77 19.22
C ALA A 469 9.47 -9.11 18.09
N ALA A 470 9.77 -9.51 16.85
CA ALA A 470 9.05 -9.02 15.68
C ALA A 470 7.56 -9.42 15.74
N VAL A 471 6.68 -8.47 15.48
CA VAL A 471 5.24 -8.69 15.36
C VAL A 471 4.81 -8.59 13.90
N LYS A 472 3.67 -9.20 13.58
CA LYS A 472 3.08 -9.29 12.25
C LYS A 472 2.19 -8.09 11.90
N GLY A 473 1.86 -7.93 10.62
CA GLY A 473 0.98 -6.89 10.10
C GLY A 473 -0.28 -6.69 10.95
N GLY A 474 -0.50 -5.47 11.44
CA GLY A 474 -1.62 -5.07 12.27
C GLY A 474 -1.51 -5.36 13.77
N ALA A 475 -0.52 -6.14 14.22
CA ALA A 475 -0.29 -6.39 15.64
C ALA A 475 0.31 -5.16 16.35
N THR A 476 0.20 -5.10 17.67
CA THR A 476 0.76 -3.98 18.45
C THR A 476 2.22 -4.25 18.78
N LEU A 477 3.12 -3.39 18.30
CA LEU A 477 4.52 -3.33 18.75
C LEU A 477 4.63 -2.28 19.86
N GLY A 478 5.25 -2.62 20.99
CA GLY A 478 5.46 -1.71 22.12
C GLY A 478 4.57 -2.00 23.33
N THR A 479 4.22 -0.98 24.10
CA THR A 479 3.31 -1.09 25.25
C THR A 479 2.19 -0.06 25.20
N VAL A 480 1.00 -0.42 25.69
CA VAL A 480 -0.17 0.46 25.75
C VAL A 480 -0.40 0.85 27.21
N GLY A 481 -0.30 2.14 27.54
CA GLY A 481 -0.64 2.68 28.85
C GLY A 481 0.35 2.36 29.99
N LYS A 482 1.43 1.62 29.72
CA LYS A 482 2.41 1.19 30.73
C LYS A 482 3.52 2.22 31.02
N GLY A 483 3.46 3.41 30.41
CA GLY A 483 4.43 4.48 30.65
C GLY A 483 5.80 4.30 29.99
N ARG A 484 6.03 3.21 29.25
CA ARG A 484 7.32 2.87 28.64
C ARG A 484 7.37 3.38 27.20
N ARG A 485 8.38 4.18 26.86
CA ARG A 485 8.59 4.69 25.49
C ARG A 485 9.08 3.60 24.55
N LEU A 486 8.69 3.72 23.28
CA LEU A 486 9.41 3.13 22.15
C LEU A 486 10.60 4.05 21.81
N GLU A 487 11.80 3.49 21.71
CA GLU A 487 13.03 4.23 21.39
C GLU A 487 13.41 4.11 19.91
N GLY A 488 13.09 2.98 19.28
CA GLY A 488 13.31 2.71 17.87
C GLY A 488 12.53 1.50 17.36
N PHE A 489 12.40 1.39 16.04
CA PHE A 489 11.73 0.30 15.34
C PHE A 489 12.33 0.02 13.96
N SER A 490 12.15 -1.19 13.47
CA SER A 490 12.44 -1.61 12.09
C SER A 490 11.23 -2.31 11.49
N ILE A 491 11.10 -2.26 10.15
CA ILE A 491 10.05 -2.93 9.38
C ILE A 491 10.71 -3.77 8.31
N ASN A 492 10.23 -5.00 8.10
CA ASN A 492 10.60 -5.87 6.98
C ASN A 492 9.35 -6.29 6.21
N LEU A 493 9.47 -6.37 4.90
CA LEU A 493 8.47 -6.88 3.99
C LEU A 493 9.04 -8.09 3.22
N ASN A 494 8.50 -9.28 3.46
CA ASN A 494 8.85 -10.45 2.69
C ASN A 494 8.17 -10.42 1.32
N ASP A 495 8.92 -10.18 0.26
CA ASP A 495 8.44 -10.17 -1.13
C ASP A 495 8.78 -11.47 -1.90
N SER A 496 9.31 -12.50 -1.21
CA SER A 496 9.94 -13.67 -1.84
C SER A 496 8.99 -14.56 -2.65
N ALA A 497 7.68 -14.42 -2.48
CA ALA A 497 6.71 -15.27 -3.18
C ALA A 497 6.32 -14.71 -4.55
N ASP A 498 6.25 -15.60 -5.54
CA ASP A 498 5.87 -15.24 -6.92
C ASP A 498 4.53 -14.50 -7.02
N GLY A 499 4.51 -13.48 -7.87
CA GLY A 499 3.36 -12.62 -8.13
C GLY A 499 3.14 -11.51 -7.11
N LEU A 500 3.92 -11.43 -6.02
CA LEU A 500 3.87 -10.27 -5.12
C LEU A 500 4.37 -9.02 -5.86
N ALA A 501 3.61 -7.92 -5.77
CA ALA A 501 4.00 -6.65 -6.38
C ALA A 501 5.32 -6.15 -5.79
N LYS A 502 6.32 -5.88 -6.64
CA LYS A 502 7.70 -5.64 -6.20
C LYS A 502 7.93 -4.21 -5.72
N GLY A 503 8.74 -4.04 -4.67
CA GLY A 503 8.97 -2.72 -4.08
C GLY A 503 9.67 -2.79 -2.74
N SER A 504 9.58 -1.71 -1.97
CA SER A 504 10.14 -1.66 -0.61
C SER A 504 9.29 -0.75 0.28
N ILE A 505 9.54 -0.84 1.59
CA ILE A 505 8.97 0.03 2.61
C ILE A 505 10.06 0.96 3.15
N GLN A 506 9.72 2.24 3.27
CA GLN A 506 10.60 3.27 3.84
C GLN A 506 9.94 3.95 5.02
N TYR A 507 10.70 4.25 6.06
CA TYR A 507 10.17 4.84 7.29
C TYR A 507 11.17 5.78 7.96
N ARG A 508 10.67 6.66 8.83
CA ARG A 508 11.51 7.52 9.67
C ARG A 508 10.81 7.88 10.98
N ALA A 509 11.61 8.21 11.98
CA ALA A 509 11.16 8.63 13.30
C ALA A 509 11.54 10.09 13.58
N HIS A 510 10.68 10.80 14.32
CA HIS A 510 11.03 12.00 15.07
C HIS A 510 11.46 11.59 16.47
N VAL A 511 12.69 11.92 16.86
CA VAL A 511 13.31 11.47 18.13
C VAL A 511 13.69 12.67 18.99
N GLN A 512 13.54 12.53 20.30
CA GLN A 512 13.93 13.53 21.29
C GLN A 512 15.38 14.06 21.08
N ASP A 513 15.50 15.39 21.06
CA ASP A 513 16.72 16.18 20.81
C ASP A 513 17.45 15.87 19.49
N ILE A 514 16.82 15.15 18.56
CA ILE A 514 17.34 14.83 17.22
C ILE A 514 16.41 15.37 16.12
N GLY A 515 15.11 15.39 16.37
CA GLY A 515 14.10 15.73 15.37
C GLY A 515 13.84 14.59 14.40
N TRP A 516 13.38 14.91 13.18
CA TRP A 516 13.18 13.94 12.10
C TRP A 516 14.50 13.39 11.58
N GLN A 517 14.71 12.08 11.73
CA GLN A 517 15.82 11.37 11.09
C GLN A 517 15.60 11.23 9.57
N GLY A 518 16.66 10.91 8.84
CA GLY A 518 16.58 10.53 7.42
C GLY A 518 15.74 9.27 7.20
N TRP A 519 15.22 9.11 5.98
CA TRP A 519 14.47 7.91 5.59
C TRP A 519 15.35 6.66 5.71
N LYS A 520 14.80 5.64 6.36
CA LYS A 520 15.36 4.31 6.55
C LYS A 520 14.73 3.36 5.54
N GLN A 521 15.55 2.45 5.03
CA GLN A 521 15.10 1.32 4.23
C GLN A 521 14.63 0.21 5.17
N GLU A 522 13.92 -0.76 4.59
CA GLU A 522 13.69 -2.10 5.14
C GLU A 522 14.83 -2.62 6.05
N GLY A 523 14.46 -3.25 7.17
CA GLY A 523 15.36 -3.86 8.15
C GLY A 523 16.17 -2.89 9.01
N THR A 524 16.43 -1.67 8.53
CA THR A 524 17.30 -0.71 9.23
C THR A 524 16.55 0.01 10.36
N LEU A 525 17.23 0.28 11.48
CA LEU A 525 16.59 0.94 12.64
C LEU A 525 16.25 2.41 12.35
N ALA A 526 14.99 2.79 12.56
CA ALA A 526 14.57 4.18 12.77
C ALA A 526 14.36 4.42 14.27
N GLY A 527 14.90 5.52 14.80
CA GLY A 527 14.95 5.79 16.23
C GLY A 527 16.36 5.61 16.81
N THR A 528 16.43 5.10 18.03
CA THR A 528 17.65 4.81 18.80
C THR A 528 17.46 3.52 19.63
N THR A 529 18.56 2.96 20.13
CA THR A 529 18.57 1.78 21.02
C THR A 529 19.43 2.11 22.24
N GLY A 530 18.88 1.98 23.46
CA GLY A 530 19.62 2.15 24.70
C GLY A 530 20.08 3.59 25.04
N GLN A 531 19.80 4.57 24.18
CA GLN A 531 20.20 5.97 24.38
C GLN A 531 19.22 6.75 25.29
N GLY A 532 18.13 6.12 25.74
CA GLY A 532 17.17 6.74 26.63
C GLY A 532 16.23 7.76 25.97
N LYS A 533 16.32 7.93 24.64
CA LYS A 533 15.56 8.92 23.86
C LYS A 533 14.22 8.34 23.41
N ARG A 534 13.14 9.11 23.58
CA ARG A 534 11.79 8.75 23.09
C ARG A 534 11.64 9.04 21.60
N MET A 535 10.95 8.16 20.90
CA MET A 535 10.26 8.52 19.66
C MET A 535 9.02 9.38 19.98
N GLU A 536 8.71 10.35 19.12
CA GLU A 536 7.58 11.26 19.29
C GLU A 536 6.61 11.23 18.09
N ALA A 537 7.11 10.98 16.88
CA ALA A 537 6.32 10.83 15.67
C ALA A 537 6.97 9.86 14.67
N VAL A 538 6.22 9.35 13.71
CA VAL A 538 6.69 8.47 12.62
C VAL A 538 6.05 8.84 11.27
N GLN A 539 6.76 8.50 10.18
CA GLN A 539 6.23 8.49 8.82
C GLN A 539 6.69 7.20 8.13
N ILE A 540 5.81 6.57 7.34
CA ILE A 540 6.04 5.29 6.65
C ILE A 540 5.42 5.37 5.26
N ARG A 541 6.16 4.99 4.22
CA ARG A 541 5.71 5.02 2.82
C ARG A 541 6.16 3.78 2.07
N LEU A 542 5.48 3.47 0.98
CA LEU A 542 5.84 2.41 0.04
C LEU A 542 6.62 3.01 -1.15
N THR A 543 7.47 2.20 -1.78
CA THR A 543 8.22 2.56 -2.99
C THR A 543 8.18 1.43 -4.02
N GLY A 544 8.45 1.74 -5.29
CA GLY A 544 8.36 0.79 -6.40
C GLY A 544 6.92 0.49 -6.80
N GLU A 545 6.72 -0.64 -7.49
CA GLU A 545 5.42 -1.08 -7.99
C GLU A 545 4.42 -1.37 -6.85
N LEU A 546 4.91 -1.86 -5.70
CA LEU A 546 4.13 -2.05 -4.47
C LEU A 546 3.27 -0.81 -4.12
N ALA A 547 3.84 0.39 -4.29
CA ALA A 547 3.17 1.66 -4.02
C ALA A 547 2.04 1.99 -5.00
N SER A 548 1.91 1.29 -6.12
CA SER A 548 0.77 1.38 -7.06
C SER A 548 -0.42 0.54 -6.59
N TYR A 549 -0.16 -0.63 -6.02
CA TYR A 549 -1.18 -1.61 -5.64
C TYR A 549 -1.65 -1.51 -4.18
N TYR A 550 -0.81 -0.97 -3.29
CA TYR A 550 -1.07 -0.90 -1.85
C TYR A 550 -1.00 0.50 -1.25
N HIS A 551 -1.66 0.65 -0.11
CA HIS A 551 -1.46 1.71 0.87
C HIS A 551 -0.79 1.12 2.12
N VAL A 552 0.08 1.90 2.76
CA VAL A 552 0.56 1.59 4.12
C VAL A 552 -0.15 2.47 5.14
N TYR A 553 -0.87 1.85 6.06
CA TYR A 553 -1.59 2.49 7.15
C TYR A 553 -0.86 2.25 8.47
N TYR A 554 -0.71 3.28 9.29
CA TYR A 554 -0.07 3.17 10.60
C TYR A 554 -0.64 4.16 11.61
N ARG A 555 -0.65 3.76 12.88
CA ARG A 555 -1.02 4.63 13.99
C ARG A 555 -0.13 4.36 15.20
N VAL A 556 -0.08 5.33 16.11
CA VAL A 556 0.74 5.25 17.33
C VAL A 556 -0.11 5.49 18.57
N HIS A 557 0.28 4.83 19.67
CA HIS A 557 -0.20 5.13 21.01
C HIS A 557 0.72 6.20 21.61
N SER A 558 0.25 7.44 21.72
CA SER A 558 1.03 8.55 22.29
C SER A 558 0.61 8.86 23.72
N GLN A 559 1.58 9.27 24.55
CA GLN A 559 1.38 9.71 25.92
C GLN A 559 0.25 10.74 26.03
N TYR A 560 -0.68 10.51 26.96
CA TYR A 560 -1.94 11.25 27.19
C TYR A 560 -2.98 11.21 26.06
N PHE A 561 -2.59 11.08 24.79
CA PHE A 561 -3.52 11.00 23.66
C PHE A 561 -4.12 9.61 23.45
N GLY A 562 -3.45 8.56 23.92
CA GLY A 562 -3.82 7.18 23.63
C GLY A 562 -3.54 6.81 22.17
N TRP A 563 -4.33 5.90 21.59
CA TRP A 563 -4.26 5.59 20.17
C TRP A 563 -4.76 6.78 19.33
N LEU A 564 -3.87 7.34 18.52
CA LEU A 564 -4.20 8.34 17.51
C LEU A 564 -4.86 7.68 16.28
N GLY A 565 -5.38 8.52 15.37
CA GLY A 565 -5.89 8.06 14.08
C GLY A 565 -4.83 7.39 13.21
N TRP A 566 -5.25 6.69 12.17
CA TRP A 566 -4.31 6.13 11.19
C TRP A 566 -3.83 7.22 10.22
N ALA A 567 -2.52 7.34 10.09
CA ALA A 567 -1.83 8.00 9.00
C ALA A 567 -1.67 7.02 7.83
N LYS A 568 -1.51 7.55 6.62
CA LYS A 568 -1.32 6.77 5.38
C LYS A 568 -0.15 7.32 4.55
N ASP A 569 0.59 6.43 3.88
CA ASP A 569 1.54 6.75 2.79
C ASP A 569 2.46 7.98 3.00
N GLY A 570 3.08 8.09 4.17
CA GLY A 570 4.02 9.15 4.50
C GLY A 570 3.41 10.33 5.28
N GLU A 571 2.11 10.34 5.57
CA GLU A 571 1.52 11.27 6.55
C GLU A 571 2.16 11.10 7.94
N SER A 572 2.24 12.17 8.74
CA SER A 572 2.77 12.04 10.09
C SER A 572 1.78 11.31 11.01
N ALA A 573 2.28 10.43 11.89
CA ALA A 573 1.57 9.90 13.05
C ALA A 573 2.33 10.25 14.33
N GLY A 574 1.64 10.73 15.38
CA GLY A 574 2.26 11.06 16.68
C GLY A 574 2.19 12.53 17.09
N THR A 575 3.17 12.96 17.88
CA THR A 575 3.11 14.18 18.72
C THR A 575 4.45 14.93 18.77
N SER A 576 5.07 15.19 17.61
CA SER A 576 6.34 15.96 17.57
C SER A 576 6.12 17.39 18.11
N SER A 577 7.17 17.97 18.69
CA SER A 577 7.14 19.29 19.34
C SER A 577 6.33 19.37 20.65
N LEU A 578 5.61 18.31 21.05
CA LEU A 578 4.91 18.26 22.34
C LEU A 578 5.71 17.57 23.46
N SER A 579 6.90 17.05 23.15
CA SER A 579 7.74 16.26 24.08
C SER A 579 7.07 14.99 24.63
N LEU A 580 6.13 14.41 23.87
CA LEU A 580 5.36 13.24 24.26
C LEU A 580 5.89 11.98 23.59
N ARG A 581 6.08 10.91 24.38
CA ARG A 581 6.56 9.62 23.88
C ARG A 581 5.47 8.88 23.09
N ILE A 582 5.89 8.18 22.05
CA ILE A 582 5.19 7.00 21.53
C ILE A 582 5.46 5.84 22.49
N GLU A 583 4.42 5.09 22.84
CA GLU A 583 4.51 3.86 23.66
C GLU A 583 4.31 2.60 22.80
N ALA A 584 3.50 2.67 21.74
CA ALA A 584 3.24 1.58 20.81
C ALA A 584 2.91 2.05 19.40
N ILE A 585 3.01 1.14 18.41
CA ILE A 585 2.69 1.35 17.00
C ILE A 585 1.96 0.12 16.41
N GLN A 586 1.07 0.37 15.45
CA GLN A 586 0.48 -0.65 14.56
C GLN A 586 0.72 -0.23 13.11
N ILE A 587 1.05 -1.18 12.24
CA ILE A 587 1.37 -0.95 10.81
C ILE A 587 0.65 -2.03 9.98
N LYS A 588 -0.03 -1.63 8.91
CA LYS A 588 -0.78 -2.51 8.01
C LYS A 588 -0.51 -2.16 6.56
N LEU A 589 -0.39 -3.19 5.73
CA LEU A 589 -0.39 -3.09 4.28
C LEU A 589 -1.81 -3.43 3.79
N VAL A 590 -2.42 -2.57 2.97
CA VAL A 590 -3.83 -2.69 2.55
C VAL A 590 -3.93 -2.44 1.04
N PRO A 591 -4.55 -3.33 0.23
CA PRO A 591 -4.75 -3.07 -1.20
C PRO A 591 -5.51 -1.77 -1.43
N LYS A 592 -5.08 -0.93 -2.39
CA LYS A 592 -5.71 0.38 -2.64
C LYS A 592 -7.19 0.30 -3.01
N LYS A 593 -7.63 -0.84 -3.52
CA LYS A 593 -9.02 -1.08 -3.93
C LYS A 593 -9.88 -1.70 -2.82
N ASP A 594 -9.26 -2.10 -1.70
CA ASP A 594 -9.90 -2.53 -0.45
C ASP A 594 -9.73 -1.51 0.68
N SER A 595 -9.31 -0.28 0.36
CA SER A 595 -9.07 0.78 1.35
C SER A 595 -10.39 1.33 1.91
N GLN A 596 -10.99 0.56 2.81
CA GLN A 596 -12.21 0.88 3.54
C GLN A 596 -12.08 2.17 4.36
N SER A 597 -13.21 2.84 4.57
CA SER A 597 -13.35 3.98 5.50
C SER A 597 -12.94 3.66 6.94
N ALA A 598 -12.90 2.36 7.31
CA ALA A 598 -12.54 1.82 8.62
C ALA A 598 -11.17 2.29 9.18
N TYR A 599 -10.28 2.83 8.34
CA TYR A 599 -8.99 3.37 8.78
C TYR A 599 -9.02 4.89 9.09
N GLN A 600 -10.09 5.63 8.76
CA GLN A 600 -10.20 7.05 9.13
C GLN A 600 -10.75 7.25 10.55
N THR A 601 -9.97 6.87 11.56
CA THR A 601 -10.39 6.89 12.98
C THR A 601 -10.00 8.18 13.73
N GLY A 602 -10.04 9.33 13.07
CA GLY A 602 -9.68 10.64 13.64
C GLY A 602 -8.26 11.12 13.32
N LYS A 603 -7.76 12.12 14.06
CA LYS A 603 -6.48 12.80 13.76
C LYS A 603 -5.29 11.92 14.12
N ALA A 604 -4.42 11.63 13.14
CA ALA A 604 -3.22 10.82 13.35
C ALA A 604 -2.05 11.57 14.04
N TYR A 605 -2.03 12.91 13.98
CA TYR A 605 -0.87 13.70 14.38
C TYR A 605 -1.18 15.08 14.97
N TYR A 606 -0.39 15.49 15.96
CA TYR A 606 -0.48 16.76 16.67
C TYR A 606 0.90 17.41 16.81
N ASN A 607 1.10 18.58 16.21
CA ASN A 607 2.27 19.45 16.43
C ASN A 607 1.99 20.60 17.41
N THR A 608 0.76 20.66 17.94
CA THR A 608 0.26 21.64 18.91
C THR A 608 -0.62 20.93 19.94
N TYR A 609 -0.76 21.51 21.12
CA TYR A 609 -1.66 21.01 22.17
C TYR A 609 -3.10 20.88 21.64
N ARG A 610 -3.86 19.91 22.17
CA ARG A 610 -5.24 19.68 21.71
C ARG A 610 -6.16 20.88 21.94
N TYR A 611 -5.87 21.67 22.98
CA TYR A 611 -6.52 22.94 23.25
C TYR A 611 -5.50 23.98 23.74
N GLN A 612 -5.63 25.21 23.27
CA GLN A 612 -4.88 26.37 23.74
C GLN A 612 -5.71 27.64 23.48
N ASN A 613 -5.68 28.60 24.40
CA ASN A 613 -6.32 29.89 24.23
C ASN A 613 -5.59 30.74 23.17
N PRO A 614 -6.30 31.60 22.41
CA PRO A 614 -5.67 32.61 21.56
C PRO A 614 -4.64 33.44 22.33
N LYS A 615 -3.51 33.79 21.68
CA LYS A 615 -2.29 34.34 22.35
C LYS A 615 -2.52 35.57 23.22
N GLN A 616 -3.55 36.36 22.93
CA GLN A 616 -3.92 37.56 23.69
C GLN A 616 -4.60 37.27 25.04
N TYR A 617 -4.96 36.02 25.32
CA TYR A 617 -5.60 35.59 26.58
C TYR A 617 -4.65 34.74 27.44
N LEU A 618 -5.00 34.58 28.73
CA LEU A 618 -4.29 33.70 29.67
C LEU A 618 -4.05 32.31 29.03
N GLN A 619 -2.79 31.89 28.94
CA GLN A 619 -2.41 30.66 28.23
C GLN A 619 -2.55 29.43 29.14
N ILE A 620 -3.05 28.33 28.57
CA ILE A 620 -3.09 27.02 29.22
C ILE A 620 -1.66 26.47 29.31
N ARG A 621 -1.25 26.06 30.51
CA ARG A 621 0.02 25.41 30.83
C ARG A 621 -0.23 23.94 31.12
N HIS A 622 0.69 23.09 30.65
CA HIS A 622 0.64 21.64 30.87
C HIS A 622 1.74 21.15 31.83
N VAL A 623 2.18 22.04 32.72
CA VAL A 623 3.21 21.80 33.74
C VAL A 623 2.70 22.33 35.08
N GLN A 624 3.00 21.62 36.17
CA GLN A 624 2.58 22.00 37.51
C GLN A 624 3.10 23.40 37.88
N LYS A 625 2.22 24.28 38.33
CA LYS A 625 2.64 25.55 38.94
C LYS A 625 3.18 25.29 40.34
N THR A 626 4.39 25.76 40.61
CA THR A 626 4.94 25.92 41.96
C THR A 626 4.96 27.40 42.33
N LEU A 627 4.80 27.71 43.61
CA LEU A 627 4.86 29.06 44.16
C LEU A 627 6.03 29.18 45.15
N SER A 628 6.70 30.33 45.14
CA SER A 628 7.84 30.64 45.99
C SER A 628 7.65 32.01 46.66
N GLY A 629 8.28 32.21 47.82
CA GLY A 629 8.17 33.46 48.58
C GLY A 629 7.06 33.49 49.65
N GLY A 630 6.55 32.33 50.08
CA GLY A 630 5.59 32.25 51.20
C GLY A 630 6.17 32.63 52.57
N GLY A 631 7.48 32.63 52.74
CA GLY A 631 8.17 32.95 54.00
C GLY A 631 8.26 34.45 54.33
N TYR A 632 7.13 35.17 54.34
CA TYR A 632 7.05 36.61 54.65
C TYR A 632 6.55 36.90 56.08
N ASN A 633 7.05 37.99 56.67
CA ASN A 633 6.62 38.49 57.98
C ASN A 633 5.21 39.08 57.96
N LEU A 634 4.43 38.88 59.02
CA LEU A 634 3.09 39.46 59.17
C LEU A 634 3.19 40.79 59.90
N SER A 635 3.10 41.89 59.16
CA SER A 635 3.03 43.26 59.68
C SER A 635 1.63 43.86 59.49
N ARG A 636 1.43 45.14 59.84
CA ARG A 636 0.11 45.80 59.79
C ARG A 636 -0.56 45.65 58.43
N GLY A 637 -1.83 45.23 58.44
CA GLY A 637 -2.64 45.04 57.23
C GLY A 637 -2.43 43.71 56.49
N TYR A 638 -1.44 42.89 56.83
CA TYR A 638 -1.34 41.53 56.29
C TYR A 638 -2.56 40.69 56.69
N MET A 639 -2.86 39.67 55.88
CA MET A 639 -4.13 38.95 55.94
C MET A 639 -4.01 37.48 55.51
N GLY A 640 -5.13 36.77 55.40
CA GLY A 640 -5.16 35.37 54.96
C GLY A 640 -4.80 34.36 56.06
N LEU A 641 -4.42 33.14 55.63
CA LEU A 641 -4.32 31.95 56.48
C LEU A 641 -3.39 32.14 57.69
N LYS A 642 -2.18 32.63 57.48
CA LYS A 642 -1.22 32.81 58.58
C LYS A 642 -1.78 33.69 59.70
N VAL A 643 -2.49 34.76 59.34
CA VAL A 643 -3.12 35.67 60.30
C VAL A 643 -4.29 35.01 61.02
N TRP A 644 -5.11 34.23 60.30
CA TRP A 644 -6.20 33.44 60.85
C TRP A 644 -5.74 32.37 61.88
N TYR A 645 -4.55 31.79 61.66
CA TYR A 645 -3.87 30.90 62.61
C TYR A 645 -3.31 31.66 63.82
N VAL A 646 -2.56 32.75 63.60
CA VAL A 646 -2.04 33.62 64.68
C VAL A 646 -3.16 34.10 65.60
N GLN A 647 -4.26 34.61 65.05
CA GLN A 647 -5.42 35.06 65.83
C GLN A 647 -6.00 33.93 66.68
N ARG A 648 -6.12 32.71 66.17
CA ARG A 648 -6.54 31.52 66.95
C ARG A 648 -5.62 31.23 68.12
N LYS A 649 -4.29 31.22 67.88
CA LYS A 649 -3.30 30.99 68.95
C LYS A 649 -3.39 32.04 70.07
N LEU A 650 -3.81 33.25 69.72
CA LEU A 650 -3.96 34.38 70.64
C LEU A 650 -5.35 34.50 71.29
N GLY A 651 -6.27 33.55 71.05
CA GLY A 651 -7.64 33.60 71.58
C GLY A 651 -8.54 34.63 70.87
N LEU A 652 -8.15 35.14 69.71
CA LEU A 652 -8.87 36.13 68.90
C LEU A 652 -9.73 35.50 67.80
N SER A 653 -10.22 34.29 68.03
CA SER A 653 -11.13 33.57 67.12
C SER A 653 -12.40 34.38 66.87
N GLY A 654 -12.79 34.52 65.59
CA GLY A 654 -13.98 35.30 65.18
C GLY A 654 -13.68 36.70 64.64
N ARG A 655 -12.44 37.20 64.75
CA ARG A 655 -12.01 38.40 64.03
C ARG A 655 -11.84 38.12 62.53
N ARG A 656 -11.92 39.17 61.69
CA ARG A 656 -11.42 39.10 60.31
C ARG A 656 -9.92 38.84 60.35
N ALA A 657 -9.44 37.97 59.45
CA ALA A 657 -8.03 37.56 59.36
C ALA A 657 -7.16 38.69 58.79
N ILE A 658 -6.95 39.74 59.58
CA ILE A 658 -6.21 40.96 59.26
C ILE A 658 -5.35 41.32 60.47
N MET A 659 -4.08 41.67 60.23
CA MET A 659 -3.15 42.22 61.22
C MET A 659 -3.56 43.66 61.58
N ASP A 660 -4.68 43.78 62.28
CA ASP A 660 -5.21 45.02 62.83
C ASP A 660 -4.50 45.41 64.14
N SER A 661 -4.80 46.61 64.65
CA SER A 661 -4.18 47.12 65.89
C SER A 661 -4.40 46.19 67.10
N THR A 662 -5.55 45.51 67.17
CA THR A 662 -5.85 44.54 68.24
C THR A 662 -4.94 43.31 68.13
N THR A 663 -4.81 42.74 66.93
CA THR A 663 -3.98 41.56 66.65
C THR A 663 -2.50 41.87 66.88
N ILE A 664 -2.01 43.03 66.40
CA ILE A 664 -0.63 43.51 66.63
C ILE A 664 -0.34 43.66 68.13
N ASN A 665 -1.27 44.24 68.90
CA ASN A 665 -1.10 44.40 70.34
C ASN A 665 -1.09 43.05 71.07
N ALA A 666 -1.92 42.08 70.64
CA ALA A 666 -1.91 40.73 71.17
C ALA A 666 -0.62 39.97 70.82
N VAL A 667 -0.09 40.10 69.60
CA VAL A 667 1.23 39.57 69.20
C VAL A 667 2.33 40.19 70.06
N ARG A 668 2.30 41.52 70.28
CA ARG A 668 3.28 42.21 71.13
C ARG A 668 3.27 41.68 72.57
N ASN A 669 2.08 41.44 73.13
CA ASN A 669 1.93 40.88 74.48
C ASN A 669 2.35 39.41 74.52
N TYR A 670 2.12 38.64 73.46
CA TYR A 670 2.63 37.27 73.33
C TYR A 670 4.16 37.25 73.29
N GLN A 671 4.78 38.10 72.48
CA GLN A 671 6.25 38.22 72.36
C GLN A 671 6.90 38.53 73.71
N ARG A 672 6.41 39.55 74.43
CA ARG A 672 6.89 39.90 75.79
C ARG A 672 6.85 38.70 76.74
N ARG A 673 5.72 37.98 76.82
CA ARG A 673 5.55 36.81 77.71
C ARG A 673 6.40 35.61 77.31
N ASN A 674 6.97 35.58 76.12
CA ASN A 674 7.73 34.45 75.57
C ASN A 674 9.22 34.76 75.36
N GLY A 675 9.73 35.90 75.86
CA GLY A 675 11.14 36.30 75.73
C GLY A 675 11.54 36.71 74.30
N LEU A 676 10.58 37.22 73.51
CA LEU A 676 10.82 37.72 72.15
C LEU A 676 10.74 39.24 72.08
N SER A 677 11.44 39.84 71.12
CA SER A 677 11.33 41.27 70.79
C SER A 677 9.89 41.68 70.51
N ALA A 678 9.39 42.64 71.29
CA ALA A 678 7.99 43.05 71.33
C ALA A 678 7.59 43.99 70.16
N THR A 679 7.85 43.57 68.93
CA THR A 679 7.61 44.36 67.71
C THR A 679 6.11 44.46 67.37
N GLY A 680 5.34 43.39 67.65
CA GLY A 680 3.98 43.20 67.13
C GLY A 680 3.94 42.68 65.69
N VAL A 681 5.10 42.40 65.09
CA VAL A 681 5.25 41.72 63.79
C VAL A 681 5.46 40.24 64.06
N VAL A 682 4.74 39.35 63.36
CA VAL A 682 5.03 37.91 63.43
C VAL A 682 6.10 37.59 62.39
N ASP A 683 7.29 37.29 62.86
CA ASP A 683 8.41 36.72 62.09
C ASP A 683 8.50 35.20 62.31
N LEU A 684 9.47 34.55 61.65
CA LEU A 684 9.69 33.10 61.79
C LEU A 684 9.98 32.68 63.25
N ALA A 685 10.70 33.50 64.02
CA ALA A 685 10.98 33.22 65.43
C ALA A 685 9.69 33.22 66.27
N THR A 686 8.85 34.24 66.09
CA THR A 686 7.53 34.34 66.73
C THR A 686 6.60 33.20 66.30
N TRP A 687 6.60 32.85 65.01
CA TRP A 687 5.82 31.75 64.44
C TRP A 687 6.21 30.38 65.03
N LYS A 688 7.51 30.07 65.09
CA LYS A 688 8.02 28.85 65.72
C LYS A 688 7.73 28.82 67.23
N LYS A 689 7.85 29.96 67.93
CA LYS A 689 7.50 30.07 69.35
C LYS A 689 6.01 29.86 69.62
N MET A 690 5.13 30.21 68.67
CA MET A 690 3.70 29.85 68.68
C MET A 690 3.42 28.35 68.48
N GLY A 691 4.45 27.53 68.23
CA GLY A 691 4.33 26.08 68.04
C GLY A 691 3.94 25.66 66.62
N TYR A 692 4.09 26.56 65.64
CA TYR A 692 3.89 26.24 64.23
C TYR A 692 5.22 25.82 63.56
N SER A 693 5.13 24.92 62.58
CA SER A 693 6.32 24.41 61.89
C SER A 693 6.90 25.45 60.93
N GLU A 694 8.20 25.31 60.67
CA GLU A 694 8.92 26.11 59.67
C GLU A 694 8.48 25.77 58.24
N SER A 695 8.10 24.52 57.96
CA SER A 695 7.44 24.15 56.71
C SER A 695 6.14 24.94 56.50
N ALA A 696 5.29 25.05 57.53
CA ALA A 696 4.08 25.88 57.46
C ALA A 696 4.39 27.37 57.26
N TRP A 697 5.56 27.87 57.69
CA TRP A 697 5.97 29.24 57.41
C TRP A 697 6.20 29.49 55.91
N TYR A 698 6.74 28.51 55.17
CA TYR A 698 7.04 28.67 53.74
C TYR A 698 5.87 28.27 52.82
N HIS A 699 5.02 27.32 53.24
CA HIS A 699 3.97 26.77 52.39
C HIS A 699 2.54 27.26 52.69
N LEU A 700 2.22 27.68 53.92
CA LEU A 700 0.87 28.13 54.26
C LEU A 700 0.56 29.49 53.61
N GLY A 701 -0.38 29.50 52.66
CA GLY A 701 -0.67 30.66 51.81
C GLY A 701 0.24 30.78 50.57
N ALA A 702 1.01 29.74 50.26
CA ALA A 702 1.84 29.61 49.05
C ALA A 702 1.54 28.29 48.30
N TYR A 703 0.26 27.89 48.29
CA TYR A 703 -0.22 26.67 47.65
C TYR A 703 -0.79 26.96 46.26
N ALA A 704 -0.55 26.07 45.30
CA ALA A 704 -1.26 26.03 44.02
C ALA A 704 -1.77 24.60 43.80
N SER A 705 -3.05 24.46 43.46
CA SER A 705 -3.67 23.15 43.21
C SER A 705 -2.86 22.29 42.23
N PRO A 706 -2.83 20.96 42.43
CA PRO A 706 -2.35 20.01 41.44
C PRO A 706 -3.05 20.21 40.09
N LEU A 707 -2.25 20.23 39.03
CA LEU A 707 -2.68 20.29 37.65
C LEU A 707 -3.43 18.99 37.30
N LYS A 708 -4.66 19.12 36.81
CA LYS A 708 -5.53 18.02 36.37
C LYS A 708 -5.64 17.92 34.84
N THR A 709 -5.05 18.86 34.10
CA THR A 709 -5.03 18.88 32.63
C THR A 709 -3.68 18.47 32.07
N ASN A 710 -3.65 18.07 30.80
CA ASN A 710 -2.45 17.61 30.10
C ASN A 710 -2.50 18.06 28.61
N PRO A 711 -1.45 17.83 27.80
CA PRO A 711 -1.41 18.23 26.38
C PRO A 711 -2.54 17.70 25.49
N ALA A 712 -3.21 16.62 25.89
CA ALA A 712 -4.34 15.99 25.21
C ALA A 712 -5.72 16.43 25.75
N SER A 713 -5.77 17.29 26.77
CA SER A 713 -7.00 17.87 27.31
C SER A 713 -7.69 18.78 26.29
N THR A 714 -9.01 18.65 26.21
CA THR A 714 -9.91 19.55 25.50
C THR A 714 -10.27 20.78 26.34
N ARG A 715 -10.96 21.75 25.74
CA ARG A 715 -11.57 22.88 26.45
C ARG A 715 -12.50 22.41 27.59
N SER A 716 -13.25 21.33 27.38
CA SER A 716 -14.18 20.79 28.37
C SER A 716 -13.42 20.21 29.57
N ASP A 717 -12.33 19.48 29.32
CA ASP A 717 -11.50 18.91 30.40
C ASP A 717 -10.88 20.02 31.27
N CYS A 718 -10.50 21.15 30.67
CA CYS A 718 -10.01 22.31 31.42
C CYS A 718 -11.10 22.96 32.29
N ILE A 719 -12.33 23.08 31.78
CA ILE A 719 -13.48 23.59 32.53
C ILE A 719 -13.82 22.67 33.71
N GLU A 720 -13.87 21.35 33.49
CA GLU A 720 -14.18 20.39 34.55
C GLU A 720 -13.02 20.19 35.54
N ALA A 721 -11.77 20.36 35.12
CA ALA A 721 -10.63 20.47 36.04
C ALA A 721 -10.81 21.65 37.01
N MET A 722 -11.16 22.83 36.48
CA MET A 722 -11.42 24.02 37.30
C MET A 722 -12.61 23.79 38.25
N ILE A 723 -13.75 23.33 37.74
CA ILE A 723 -14.97 23.17 38.53
C ILE A 723 -14.83 22.06 39.57
N SER A 724 -14.31 20.89 39.21
CA SER A 724 -14.10 19.78 40.16
C SER A 724 -13.15 20.17 41.29
N THR A 725 -12.13 20.99 41.03
CA THR A 725 -11.27 21.55 42.08
C THR A 725 -12.02 22.51 42.98
N ALA A 726 -12.87 23.39 42.44
CA ALA A 726 -13.68 24.27 43.28
C ALA A 726 -14.61 23.50 44.24
N TYR A 727 -15.17 22.35 43.79
CA TYR A 727 -15.98 21.47 44.63
C TYR A 727 -15.20 20.81 45.78
N GLN A 728 -13.88 20.64 45.68
CA GLN A 728 -13.07 20.10 46.78
C GLN A 728 -13.04 21.02 48.02
N TYR A 729 -13.38 22.29 47.87
CA TYR A 729 -13.44 23.25 48.97
C TYR A 729 -14.85 23.42 49.54
N LEU A 730 -15.87 22.67 49.07
CA LEU A 730 -17.27 22.88 49.45
C LEU A 730 -17.45 22.77 50.98
N GLY A 731 -17.99 23.83 51.59
CA GLY A 731 -18.13 23.94 53.05
C GLY A 731 -16.96 24.63 53.77
N ASN A 732 -15.79 24.80 53.12
CA ASN A 732 -14.63 25.46 53.75
C ASN A 732 -14.94 26.91 54.14
N PRO A 733 -14.44 27.39 55.28
CA PRO A 733 -14.78 28.73 55.79
C PRO A 733 -14.24 29.84 54.90
N TYR A 734 -15.00 30.94 54.81
CA TYR A 734 -14.56 32.18 54.18
C TYR A 734 -13.44 32.82 55.02
N ILE A 735 -12.28 33.04 54.41
CA ILE A 735 -11.14 33.72 55.04
C ILE A 735 -10.62 34.78 54.08
N ILE A 736 -10.75 36.05 54.47
CA ILE A 736 -10.27 37.19 53.67
C ILE A 736 -8.76 37.09 53.40
N GLY A 737 -8.34 37.23 52.14
CA GLY A 737 -6.93 37.18 51.73
C GLY A 737 -6.32 35.78 51.70
N ALA A 738 -7.15 34.73 51.80
CA ALA A 738 -6.69 33.36 51.81
C ALA A 738 -6.97 32.65 50.48
N SER A 739 -5.97 31.90 50.03
CA SER A 739 -6.04 30.93 48.94
C SER A 739 -5.17 29.74 49.36
N GLY A 740 -5.77 28.81 50.12
CA GLY A 740 -5.12 27.61 50.65
C GLY A 740 -5.39 26.36 49.83
N ASP A 741 -4.93 25.22 50.32
CA ASP A 741 -5.34 23.89 49.87
C ASP A 741 -6.73 23.49 50.40
N PRO A 742 -7.33 22.38 49.92
CA PRO A 742 -8.69 21.97 50.27
C PRO A 742 -8.97 21.72 51.76
N ASN A 743 -7.97 21.64 52.64
CA ASN A 743 -8.19 21.52 54.08
C ASN A 743 -8.31 22.88 54.81
N HIS A 744 -8.15 23.98 54.07
CA HIS A 744 -8.11 25.34 54.60
C HIS A 744 -9.17 26.25 53.98
N GLY A 745 -9.52 27.31 54.71
CA GLY A 745 -10.45 28.33 54.21
C GLY A 745 -9.83 29.25 53.16
N LEU A 746 -10.69 29.90 52.38
CA LEU A 746 -10.30 30.83 51.32
C LEU A 746 -11.41 31.85 51.05
N ASP A 747 -11.11 32.94 50.35
CA ASP A 747 -12.14 33.86 49.84
C ASP A 747 -12.48 33.59 48.37
N CYS A 748 -13.32 34.45 47.80
CA CYS A 748 -13.84 34.31 46.45
C CYS A 748 -12.76 34.31 45.36
N SER A 749 -11.82 35.26 45.43
CA SER A 749 -10.63 35.28 44.59
C SER A 749 -9.74 34.08 44.88
N GLY A 750 -9.60 33.70 46.16
CA GLY A 750 -8.82 32.54 46.57
C GLY A 750 -9.30 31.22 45.95
N LEU A 751 -10.62 31.00 45.88
CA LEU A 751 -11.23 29.82 45.23
C LEU A 751 -10.92 29.80 43.73
N VAL A 752 -11.11 30.94 43.06
CA VAL A 752 -10.87 31.06 41.62
C VAL A 752 -9.40 30.83 41.27
N MET A 753 -8.45 31.35 42.06
CA MET A 753 -7.01 31.07 41.86
C MET A 753 -6.72 29.56 41.90
N GLN A 754 -7.21 28.85 42.93
CA GLN A 754 -6.95 27.41 43.08
C GLN A 754 -7.64 26.57 42.00
N ALA A 755 -8.83 26.99 41.56
CA ALA A 755 -9.53 26.35 40.46
C ALA A 755 -8.76 26.54 39.14
N LEU A 756 -8.32 27.78 38.82
CA LEU A 756 -7.55 28.09 37.61
C LEU A 756 -6.20 27.34 37.55
N TYR A 757 -5.46 27.27 38.67
CA TYR A 757 -4.20 26.51 38.71
C TYR A 757 -4.38 25.04 38.33
N SER A 758 -5.45 24.39 38.82
CA SER A 758 -5.73 22.99 38.48
C SER A 758 -6.08 22.74 37.02
N ALA A 759 -6.54 23.77 36.31
CA ALA A 759 -6.85 23.73 34.88
C ALA A 759 -5.66 24.16 33.99
N GLY A 760 -4.54 24.58 34.59
CA GLY A 760 -3.35 25.03 33.88
C GLY A 760 -3.28 26.53 33.61
N ILE A 761 -4.17 27.34 34.17
CA ILE A 761 -4.08 28.80 34.07
C ILE A 761 -3.31 29.35 35.27
N ASP A 762 -2.25 30.12 34.99
CA ASP A 762 -1.53 30.91 35.98
C ASP A 762 -2.07 32.35 35.96
N PRO A 763 -2.83 32.80 36.98
CA PRO A 763 -3.44 34.13 37.01
C PRO A 763 -2.45 35.24 37.41
N ALA A 764 -1.14 34.99 37.33
CA ALA A 764 -0.10 35.96 37.63
C ALA A 764 -0.35 37.32 36.93
N PRO A 765 -0.17 38.46 37.61
CA PRO A 765 0.47 38.62 38.91
C PRO A 765 -0.43 38.32 40.13
N VAL A 766 -1.72 38.00 39.93
CA VAL A 766 -2.59 37.55 41.03
C VAL A 766 -2.08 36.20 41.54
N SER A 767 -1.90 36.07 42.85
CA SER A 767 -1.38 34.85 43.48
C SER A 767 -1.72 34.79 44.97
N PRO A 768 -1.77 33.58 45.57
CA PRO A 768 -1.99 33.38 47.01
C PRO A 768 -1.10 34.24 47.92
N ILE A 769 0.17 34.42 47.55
CA ILE A 769 1.18 35.16 48.33
C ILE A 769 0.98 36.68 48.22
N ARG A 770 0.51 37.18 47.08
CA ARG A 770 0.17 38.60 46.92
C ARG A 770 -1.15 38.92 47.62
N HIS A 771 -2.11 38.02 47.53
CA HIS A 771 -3.44 38.14 48.11
C HIS A 771 -3.45 38.26 49.64
N SER A 772 -2.42 37.75 50.32
CA SER A 772 -2.24 37.90 51.77
C SER A 772 -1.63 39.25 52.20
N ARG A 773 -1.30 40.15 51.27
CA ARG A 773 -0.63 41.44 51.53
C ARG A 773 -1.65 42.59 51.66
N PRO A 774 -1.32 43.68 52.39
CA PRO A 774 -2.19 44.84 52.51
C PRO A 774 -2.56 45.43 51.13
N GLY A 775 -3.83 45.81 50.94
CA GLY A 775 -4.33 46.40 49.69
C GLY A 775 -4.78 45.39 48.63
N TYR A 776 -4.65 44.09 48.90
CA TYR A 776 -5.08 43.01 48.01
C TYR A 776 -6.27 42.21 48.57
N GLU A 777 -7.08 42.86 49.42
CA GLU A 777 -8.28 42.29 50.06
C GLU A 777 -9.35 41.85 49.05
N TYR A 778 -9.32 42.44 47.86
CA TYR A 778 -10.27 42.21 46.77
C TYR A 778 -9.51 41.86 45.48
N GLU A 779 -8.71 40.79 45.49
CA GLU A 779 -8.01 40.31 44.28
C GLU A 779 -8.98 39.98 43.13
N CYS A 780 -10.27 39.79 43.40
CA CYS A 780 -11.34 39.77 42.39
C CYS A 780 -11.32 40.99 41.45
N ARG A 781 -10.86 42.17 41.91
CA ARG A 781 -10.66 43.37 41.07
C ARG A 781 -9.53 43.21 40.06
N ASN A 782 -8.44 42.57 40.45
CA ASN A 782 -7.30 42.34 39.55
C ASN A 782 -7.55 41.14 38.64
N LEU A 783 -8.24 40.09 39.14
CA LEU A 783 -8.75 38.98 38.32
C LEU A 783 -9.66 39.49 37.19
N TRP A 784 -10.52 40.46 37.46
CA TRP A 784 -11.35 41.10 36.42
C TRP A 784 -10.53 41.78 35.31
N ASN A 785 -9.35 42.31 35.65
CA ASN A 785 -8.45 43.00 34.72
C ASN A 785 -7.42 42.07 34.04
N LEU A 786 -7.42 40.77 34.34
CA LEU A 786 -6.56 39.81 33.64
C LEU A 786 -7.03 39.62 32.19
N PRO A 787 -6.15 39.23 31.26
CA PRO A 787 -6.51 39.01 29.85
C PRO A 787 -7.36 37.74 29.68
N MET A 788 -8.65 37.85 29.99
CA MET A 788 -9.71 36.87 29.73
C MET A 788 -10.70 37.46 28.74
N LYS A 789 -11.46 36.61 28.04
CA LYS A 789 -12.48 37.11 27.10
C LYS A 789 -13.71 37.56 27.88
N HIS A 790 -13.96 38.86 27.94
CA HIS A 790 -15.22 39.37 28.48
C HIS A 790 -16.36 39.05 27.50
N VAL A 791 -17.50 38.61 28.03
CA VAL A 791 -18.68 38.23 27.24
C VAL A 791 -19.95 38.87 27.81
N PRO A 792 -20.99 39.14 26.98
CA PRO A 792 -22.30 39.54 27.47
C PRO A 792 -22.88 38.54 28.46
N TYR A 793 -23.61 39.00 29.48
CA TYR A 793 -24.21 38.13 30.49
C TYR A 793 -25.18 37.07 29.92
N SER A 794 -25.82 37.36 28.78
CA SER A 794 -26.64 36.41 28.03
C SER A 794 -25.84 35.26 27.39
N GLN A 795 -24.54 35.46 27.11
CA GLN A 795 -23.66 34.46 26.49
C GLN A 795 -22.83 33.65 27.50
N ARG A 796 -23.15 33.75 28.81
CA ARG A 796 -22.45 33.03 29.88
C ARG A 796 -22.58 31.51 29.74
N GLN A 797 -21.48 30.80 29.85
CA GLN A 797 -21.37 29.35 29.72
C GLN A 797 -20.69 28.75 30.96
N ARG A 798 -21.00 27.50 31.28
CA ARG A 798 -20.33 26.75 32.35
C ARG A 798 -18.80 26.88 32.20
N GLY A 799 -18.12 27.22 33.29
CA GLY A 799 -16.69 27.54 33.30
C GLY A 799 -16.34 29.03 33.14
N ASP A 800 -17.31 29.90 32.87
CA ASP A 800 -17.11 31.35 32.95
C ASP A 800 -17.05 31.83 34.41
N LEU A 801 -16.43 32.98 34.64
CA LEU A 801 -16.38 33.67 35.92
C LEU A 801 -17.40 34.82 35.94
N ILE A 802 -18.29 34.83 36.94
CA ILE A 802 -19.24 35.92 37.18
C ILE A 802 -18.63 36.88 38.21
N PHE A 803 -18.55 38.15 37.88
CA PHE A 803 -18.06 39.20 38.77
C PHE A 803 -19.21 40.09 39.23
N TYR A 804 -19.14 40.53 40.48
CA TYR A 804 -20.18 41.34 41.12
C TYR A 804 -19.60 42.67 41.60
N LYS A 805 -20.46 43.70 41.59
CA LYS A 805 -20.10 45.08 41.94
C LYS A 805 -20.89 45.58 43.15
N SER A 806 -20.32 46.54 43.87
CA SER A 806 -21.08 47.39 44.79
C SER A 806 -21.92 48.41 44.01
N ALA A 807 -22.84 49.10 44.70
CA ALA A 807 -23.74 50.09 44.10
C ALA A 807 -23.00 51.21 43.35
N ASN A 808 -21.79 51.58 43.80
CA ASN A 808 -20.90 52.56 43.15
C ASN A 808 -20.04 51.98 42.00
N GLY A 809 -20.33 50.78 41.50
CA GLY A 809 -19.66 50.20 40.33
C GLY A 809 -18.38 49.41 40.59
N THR A 810 -17.79 49.48 41.79
CA THR A 810 -16.52 48.78 42.10
C THR A 810 -16.71 47.26 42.18
N ILE A 811 -15.82 46.47 41.55
CA ILE A 811 -15.81 45.00 41.70
C ILE A 811 -15.54 44.63 43.18
N ILE A 812 -16.35 43.72 43.74
CA ILE A 812 -16.25 43.29 45.14
C ILE A 812 -16.19 41.77 45.32
N HIS A 813 -16.60 40.98 44.32
CA HIS A 813 -16.74 39.53 44.46
C HIS A 813 -16.66 38.82 43.10
N VAL A 814 -16.31 37.53 43.12
CA VAL A 814 -16.21 36.65 41.94
C VAL A 814 -16.72 35.24 42.26
N ALA A 815 -17.38 34.59 41.30
CA ALA A 815 -17.87 33.22 41.42
C ALA A 815 -17.69 32.44 40.11
N ILE A 816 -17.60 31.11 40.18
CA ILE A 816 -17.47 30.24 39.01
C ILE A 816 -18.87 29.80 38.55
N TYR A 817 -19.22 30.04 37.29
CA TYR A 817 -20.52 29.67 36.72
C TYR A 817 -20.59 28.18 36.37
N LEU A 818 -21.63 27.51 36.86
CA LEU A 818 -21.83 26.07 36.74
C LEU A 818 -22.75 25.69 35.57
N GLY A 819 -23.37 26.68 34.90
CA GLY A 819 -24.56 26.47 34.09
C GLY A 819 -25.85 26.60 34.91
N ASN A 820 -27.00 26.44 34.26
CA ASN A 820 -28.34 26.36 34.87
C ASN A 820 -28.63 27.45 35.94
N ASN A 821 -28.15 28.68 35.68
CA ASN A 821 -28.26 29.82 36.58
C ASN A 821 -27.65 29.61 38.00
N ARG A 822 -26.64 28.74 38.14
CA ARG A 822 -25.95 28.47 39.42
C ARG A 822 -24.46 28.82 39.37
N VAL A 823 -23.90 29.16 40.52
CA VAL A 823 -22.47 29.44 40.74
C VAL A 823 -21.94 28.67 41.95
N ILE A 824 -20.63 28.38 41.96
CA ILE A 824 -19.86 28.02 43.16
C ILE A 824 -18.92 29.17 43.54
N GLU A 825 -18.84 29.47 44.83
CA GLU A 825 -18.11 30.62 45.36
C GLU A 825 -17.74 30.41 46.84
N SER A 826 -16.81 31.22 47.37
CA SER A 826 -16.66 31.41 48.82
C SER A 826 -17.32 32.73 49.24
N TRP A 827 -18.59 32.68 49.70
CA TRP A 827 -19.38 33.80 50.24
C TRP A 827 -20.75 33.31 50.76
N PRO A 828 -21.30 33.84 51.87
CA PRO A 828 -20.75 34.90 52.72
C PRO A 828 -19.79 34.40 53.81
N ASN A 829 -19.94 33.16 54.27
CA ASN A 829 -19.20 32.60 55.40
C ASN A 829 -18.46 31.29 55.10
N LYS A 830 -18.74 30.65 53.96
CA LYS A 830 -18.11 29.40 53.52
C LYS A 830 -18.23 29.21 52.00
N VAL A 831 -17.59 28.18 51.45
CA VAL A 831 -17.77 27.76 50.06
C VAL A 831 -19.10 27.06 49.88
N VAL A 832 -19.86 27.46 48.87
CA VAL A 832 -21.27 27.11 48.66
C VAL A 832 -21.65 27.16 47.18
N VAL A 833 -22.74 26.46 46.84
CA VAL A 833 -23.41 26.57 45.53
C VAL A 833 -24.72 27.32 45.70
N TRP A 834 -24.93 28.36 44.90
CA TRP A 834 -26.10 29.24 44.93
C TRP A 834 -26.60 29.56 43.52
N PRO A 835 -27.81 30.14 43.36
CA PRO A 835 -28.17 30.85 42.13
C PRO A 835 -27.19 31.99 41.81
N VAL A 836 -27.08 32.45 40.56
CA VAL A 836 -26.15 33.54 40.19
C VAL A 836 -26.40 34.80 41.04
N GLN A 837 -27.65 35.21 41.20
CA GLN A 837 -28.07 36.32 42.06
C GLN A 837 -28.85 35.80 43.27
N ASN A 838 -28.61 36.37 44.45
CA ASN A 838 -29.37 36.10 45.68
C ASN A 838 -29.38 37.33 46.60
N SER A 839 -29.96 37.21 47.80
CA SER A 839 -30.03 38.29 48.80
C SER A 839 -28.67 38.83 49.27
N HIS A 840 -27.59 38.05 49.13
CA HIS A 840 -26.23 38.47 49.49
C HIS A 840 -25.45 39.11 48.33
N ARG A 841 -25.90 38.95 47.08
CA ARG A 841 -25.35 39.60 45.88
C ARG A 841 -26.41 39.69 44.77
N SER A 842 -26.79 40.91 44.40
CA SER A 842 -27.75 41.16 43.31
C SER A 842 -27.12 41.83 42.09
N LEU A 843 -26.02 42.58 42.27
CA LEU A 843 -25.44 43.44 41.25
C LEU A 843 -24.27 42.75 40.50
N ILE A 844 -24.55 42.26 39.30
CA ILE A 844 -23.53 41.71 38.39
C ILE A 844 -22.76 42.85 37.74
N ALA A 845 -21.44 42.72 37.68
CA ALA A 845 -20.55 43.60 36.94
C ALA A 845 -20.34 43.13 35.49
N GLY A 846 -20.17 41.83 35.31
CA GLY A 846 -20.07 41.18 34.01
C GLY A 846 -19.51 39.76 34.11
N VAL A 847 -19.12 39.21 32.95
CA VAL A 847 -18.68 37.81 32.80
C VAL A 847 -17.35 37.77 32.08
N ALA A 848 -16.38 37.04 32.62
CA ALA A 848 -15.10 36.77 31.95
C ALA A 848 -14.92 35.27 31.71
N ARG A 849 -14.47 34.91 30.51
CA ARG A 849 -14.26 33.54 30.06
C ARG A 849 -12.77 33.19 30.12
N PRO A 850 -12.34 32.34 31.07
CA PRO A 850 -10.94 31.90 31.17
C PRO A 850 -10.54 30.88 30.09
N PHE A 851 -11.49 30.09 29.58
CA PHE A 851 -11.29 29.13 28.48
C PHE A 851 -12.05 29.60 27.25
N VAL A 852 -11.33 30.20 26.30
CA VAL A 852 -11.88 30.89 25.12
C VAL A 852 -12.24 29.92 24.00
#